data_AF-A0A1S7UJ87-F1
#
_entry.id   AF-A0A1S7UJ87-F1
#
_cell.length_a   1.000
_cell.length_b   1.000
_cell.length_c   1.000
_cell.angle_alpha   90.00
_cell.angle_beta   90.00
_cell.angle_gamma   90.00
#
_symmetry.space_group_name_H-M   'P 1'
#
loop_
_entity.id
_entity.type
_entity.pdbx_description
1 polymer ?
#
loop_
_entity_poly.entity_id
_entity_poly.type
_entity_poly.pdbx_seq_one_letter_code
_entity_poly.pdbx_strand_id
1 'polypeptide(L)'
;MPKILSNTTVGNQPTPYYGTLITGEIKYADGPVTVQKVLHVRFLAPPKTSKIELVPGLNPWQAVSTEIGLEPHETNTKVTADVTFPASYTFNASDILTWDVSDGDLTGDASEYTDSFELYVDDEFPNGTVEIQISDAPDSALSDSTQTVTLTDAAGIKKSYSATPGETITATVWEGQYTITASELANANETVVSATSVYPTNITVEVDGTSRVTVDYEPVQRYSALDVTVGGLSEPLSEEALFVKVTADDGDTRTFFSGTNHTTHLRRLPPAGRAIISSELTVNNTKYTSLQSANLSNTLISVSIGDSDIDSTDVTDPTFVELPISIQTGELPPDANNTFTLRLASADSTVIYVDHIAATSGTTKLGWPVKPDTYTVNARGFIEDGILYDAQAASEITVAADGSSSLSVSVVEALVLRVRGFPDYLSFGALTNLVDTTGKDLTAARVSSIFAYAGFDGAGDADRYLDDDTQTTATVKLAAQVSENLNGQPVLPVMVNYTINLSLGDNETHLQNAEWLEHSFGNFILSMQIARRESSSEVSAGFIVNPDFLGANQQDKRQPTYAMPVAAPLRAALATRKVDATVPDTITETLAGYVLAVNWLVRTVAPDATFGWQINLWGVGAGEWIYEADEGVPADKAKLTVDYIQSLGAYSGDYVPDFLAIDRYEADDFTVRAYGNGYCYAPRQWRRYYQFVQAVALNLKIPVMPWQIPASRIPSVSEDVKVENLEADHWGTGGTYIFGDPAIGSEVSNINGTILDIALTVPTLIPYDSVDALFRASEPFDLTKPAYPDFPFFGIFTVLLGGGSTTGVVTGIGSTGVWTQQQISKYMDDPISFDSVH
;
A
#
# COMPACT_ATOMS: atom_id res chain seq x y z
N MET A 1 37.91 25.98 -0.54
CA MET A 1 36.56 25.85 0.04
C MET A 1 36.60 26.40 1.47
N PRO A 2 35.70 27.34 1.84
CA PRO A 2 35.58 27.80 3.22
C PRO A 2 35.19 26.63 4.13
N LYS A 3 35.87 26.49 5.28
CA LYS A 3 35.62 25.37 6.20
C LYS A 3 34.32 25.62 6.96
N ILE A 4 33.37 24.69 6.84
CA ILE A 4 32.20 24.64 7.71
C ILE A 4 32.64 24.14 9.08
N LEU A 5 32.25 24.88 10.11
CA LEU A 5 32.42 24.49 11.50
C LEU A 5 31.14 23.82 11.97
N SER A 6 31.28 22.73 12.69
CA SER A 6 30.20 22.03 13.39
C SER A 6 30.72 21.50 14.72
N ASN A 7 29.80 21.16 15.61
CA ASN A 7 30.09 20.47 16.86
C ASN A 7 29.26 19.19 16.90
N THR A 8 29.92 18.04 16.97
CA THR A 8 29.24 16.74 17.04
C THR A 8 29.44 16.11 18.41
N THR A 9 28.37 15.55 18.97
CA THR A 9 28.39 14.85 20.27
C THR A 9 27.68 13.51 20.16
N VAL A 10 28.01 12.56 21.04
CA VAL A 10 27.24 11.32 21.17
C VAL A 10 25.94 11.62 21.89
N GLY A 11 24.82 11.11 21.37
CA GLY A 11 23.52 11.23 22.01
C GLY A 11 23.42 10.48 23.33
N ASN A 12 22.32 10.70 24.05
CA ASN A 12 22.13 10.11 25.37
C ASN A 12 21.92 8.59 25.26
N GLN A 13 22.55 7.85 26.18
CA GLN A 13 22.37 6.39 26.37
C GLN A 13 22.76 5.52 25.16
N PRO A 14 23.99 5.63 24.61
CA PRO A 14 24.45 4.68 23.62
C PRO A 14 24.49 3.26 24.22
N THR A 15 24.24 2.27 23.37
CA THR A 15 24.43 0.85 23.65
C THR A 15 25.55 0.31 22.75
N PRO A 16 26.07 -0.91 23.01
CA PRO A 16 27.07 -1.51 22.13
C PRO A 16 26.58 -1.80 20.69
N TYR A 17 25.27 -1.67 20.43
CA TYR A 17 24.65 -2.02 19.14
C TYR A 17 23.87 -0.85 18.51
N TYR A 18 23.76 0.27 19.22
CA TYR A 18 23.03 1.43 18.74
C TYR A 18 23.44 2.67 19.51
N GLY A 19 23.63 3.77 18.81
CA GLY A 19 23.75 5.10 19.40
C GLY A 19 23.53 6.18 18.35
N THR A 20 23.61 7.45 18.76
CA THR A 20 23.43 8.56 17.83
C THR A 20 24.61 9.53 17.88
N LEU A 21 24.93 10.14 16.75
CA LEU A 21 25.86 11.26 16.64
C LEU A 21 25.05 12.51 16.29
N ILE A 22 25.08 13.53 17.15
CA ILE A 22 24.27 14.75 16.99
C ILE A 22 25.20 15.88 16.59
N THR A 23 25.08 16.34 15.35
CA THR A 23 25.84 17.46 14.78
C THR A 23 25.03 18.74 14.85
N GLY A 24 25.56 19.76 15.53
CA GLY A 24 24.96 21.10 15.62
C GLY A 24 25.99 22.20 15.38
N GLU A 25 25.59 23.45 15.65
CA GLU A 25 26.42 24.65 15.45
C GLU A 25 27.01 24.81 14.03
N ILE A 26 26.28 24.36 13.00
CA ILE A 26 26.72 24.39 11.60
C ILE A 26 26.81 25.84 11.10
N LYS A 27 28.04 26.35 10.92
CA LYS A 27 28.31 27.74 10.54
C LYS A 27 29.67 27.91 9.85
N TYR A 28 29.83 28.99 9.08
CA TYR A 28 31.16 29.48 8.74
C TYR A 28 31.72 30.31 9.91
N ALA A 29 33.03 30.59 9.90
CA ALA A 29 33.67 31.41 10.92
C ALA A 29 33.13 32.86 10.96
N ASP A 30 32.59 33.34 9.85
CA ASP A 30 32.14 34.71 9.59
C ASP A 30 30.63 34.85 9.33
N GLY A 31 29.86 33.74 9.37
CA GLY A 31 28.41 33.79 9.11
C GLY A 31 27.73 32.41 9.07
N PRO A 32 26.40 32.37 8.84
CA PRO A 32 25.66 31.12 8.72
C PRO A 32 26.00 30.38 7.41
N VAL A 33 25.84 29.06 7.40
CA VAL A 33 25.95 28.24 6.19
C VAL A 33 24.62 28.29 5.44
N THR A 34 24.66 28.52 4.13
CA THR A 34 23.49 28.40 3.25
C THR A 34 23.73 27.32 2.23
N VAL A 35 22.85 26.32 2.20
CA VAL A 35 22.81 25.23 1.23
C VAL A 35 21.81 25.62 0.14
N GLN A 36 22.18 25.59 -1.13
CA GLN A 36 21.20 25.82 -2.20
C GLN A 36 20.39 24.57 -2.51
N LYS A 37 21.05 23.41 -2.54
CA LYS A 37 20.45 22.14 -2.91
C LYS A 37 20.97 20.96 -2.10
N VAL A 38 22.28 20.84 -1.86
CA VAL A 38 22.84 19.63 -1.21
C VAL A 38 23.85 19.98 -0.14
N LEU A 39 23.71 19.39 1.05
CA LEU A 39 24.75 19.34 2.07
C LEU A 39 25.43 17.98 1.98
N HIS A 40 26.69 18.00 1.59
CA HIS A 40 27.58 16.87 1.50
C HIS A 40 28.26 16.65 2.85
N VAL A 41 28.15 15.46 3.41
CA VAL A 41 28.69 15.11 4.74
C VAL A 41 29.57 13.88 4.63
N ARG A 42 30.73 13.92 5.27
CA ARG A 42 31.62 12.77 5.41
C ARG A 42 32.07 12.63 6.85
N PHE A 43 32.07 11.41 7.38
CA PHE A 43 32.54 11.12 8.74
C PHE A 43 32.94 9.65 8.92
N LEU A 44 33.47 9.31 10.09
CA LEU A 44 33.79 7.95 10.51
C LEU A 44 32.77 7.48 11.56
N ALA A 45 32.35 6.22 11.42
CA ALA A 45 31.52 5.51 12.38
C ALA A 45 32.26 4.28 12.95
N PRO A 46 31.77 3.67 14.04
CA PRO A 46 32.35 2.46 14.59
C PRO A 46 32.49 1.32 13.56
N PRO A 47 33.46 0.41 13.77
CA PRO A 47 33.59 -0.77 12.91
C PRO A 47 32.32 -1.62 13.00
N LYS A 48 31.91 -2.21 11.88
CA LYS A 48 30.68 -3.03 11.73
C LYS A 48 29.35 -2.29 11.78
N THR A 49 29.38 -0.95 11.69
CA THR A 49 28.15 -0.17 11.48
C THR A 49 27.41 -0.71 10.26
N SER A 50 26.17 -1.16 10.46
CA SER A 50 25.37 -1.81 9.40
C SER A 50 24.42 -0.83 8.72
N LYS A 51 24.06 0.27 9.41
CA LYS A 51 23.10 1.27 8.93
C LYS A 51 23.38 2.63 9.59
N ILE A 52 23.24 3.69 8.81
CA ILE A 52 23.18 5.08 9.28
C ILE A 52 21.85 5.70 8.80
N GLU A 53 21.14 6.41 9.66
CA GLU A 53 19.96 7.20 9.30
C GLU A 53 20.09 8.64 9.76
N LEU A 54 19.58 9.60 8.99
CA LEU A 54 19.55 11.00 9.39
C LEU A 54 18.15 11.40 9.86
N VAL A 55 18.07 11.97 11.07
CA VAL A 55 16.91 12.67 11.59
C VAL A 55 17.22 14.17 11.65
N PRO A 56 16.69 14.97 10.70
CA PRO A 56 16.95 16.40 10.63
C PRO A 56 16.09 17.18 11.64
N GLY A 57 16.72 17.94 12.53
CA GLY A 57 16.06 18.90 13.41
C GLY A 57 16.26 20.32 12.88
N LEU A 58 15.53 20.70 11.84
CA LEU A 58 15.63 22.00 11.16
C LEU A 58 14.55 22.99 11.62
N ASN A 59 14.85 24.29 11.60
CA ASN A 59 13.93 25.37 11.96
C ASN A 59 14.03 26.60 11.02
N PRO A 60 13.05 26.87 10.15
CA PRO A 60 11.80 26.15 9.99
C PRO A 60 12.06 24.72 9.50
N TRP A 61 11.21 23.80 9.96
CA TRP A 61 11.31 22.40 9.56
C TRP A 61 11.08 22.26 8.06
N GLN A 62 11.91 21.43 7.42
CA GLN A 62 11.67 20.94 6.08
C GLN A 62 12.15 19.49 5.99
N ALA A 63 11.48 18.71 5.17
CA ALA A 63 11.96 17.38 4.82
C ALA A 63 13.23 17.50 3.96
N VAL A 64 14.22 16.67 4.25
CA VAL A 64 15.41 16.48 3.40
C VAL A 64 15.45 15.02 2.96
N SER A 65 15.94 14.76 1.76
CA SER A 65 16.27 13.39 1.35
C SER A 65 17.75 13.11 1.59
N THR A 66 18.10 11.85 1.84
CA THR A 66 19.49 11.46 2.10
C THR A 66 19.88 10.25 1.28
N GLU A 67 21.05 10.33 0.63
CA GLU A 67 21.75 9.19 0.04
C GLU A 67 22.99 8.93 0.90
N ILE A 68 23.04 7.79 1.60
CA ILE A 68 24.09 7.47 2.57
C ILE A 68 24.83 6.21 2.14
N GLY A 69 26.16 6.31 2.06
CA GLY A 69 27.07 5.20 1.76
C GLY A 69 27.90 4.81 2.97
N LEU A 70 28.11 3.51 3.11
CA LEU A 70 28.95 2.91 4.14
C LEU A 70 30.09 2.13 3.47
N GLU A 71 31.33 2.52 3.76
CA GLU A 71 32.54 1.81 3.34
C GLU A 71 33.21 1.21 4.59
N PRO A 72 33.02 -0.09 4.88
CA PRO A 72 33.61 -0.72 6.05
C PRO A 72 35.12 -0.88 5.91
N HIS A 73 35.85 -0.51 6.97
CA HIS A 73 37.28 -0.78 7.14
C HIS A 73 37.55 -1.59 8.41
N GLU A 74 38.79 -2.04 8.61
CA GLU A 74 39.14 -2.90 9.75
C GLU A 74 38.88 -2.24 11.12
N THR A 75 39.03 -0.91 11.21
CA THR A 75 38.97 -0.16 12.48
C THR A 75 37.79 0.80 12.59
N ASN A 76 37.13 1.15 11.48
CA ASN A 76 36.02 2.07 11.41
C ASN A 76 35.20 1.83 10.14
N THR A 77 34.08 2.54 9.98
CA THR A 77 33.28 2.58 8.76
C THR A 77 33.30 4.01 8.25
N LYS A 78 33.75 4.24 7.02
CA LYS A 78 33.69 5.57 6.42
C LYS A 78 32.26 5.80 5.89
N VAL A 79 31.70 6.95 6.23
CA VAL A 79 30.34 7.34 5.86
C VAL A 79 30.41 8.54 4.94
N THR A 80 29.70 8.47 3.82
CA THR A 80 29.39 9.60 2.94
C THR A 80 27.88 9.79 2.90
N ALA A 81 27.42 11.03 2.95
CA ALA A 81 26.00 11.34 2.89
C ALA A 81 25.75 12.60 2.06
N ASP A 82 24.85 12.51 1.09
CA ASP A 82 24.33 13.65 0.35
C ASP A 82 22.94 13.98 0.91
N VAL A 83 22.82 15.09 1.63
CA VAL A 83 21.57 15.57 2.24
C VAL A 83 20.95 16.63 1.32
N THR A 84 19.92 16.26 0.58
CA THR A 84 19.30 17.14 -0.42
C THR A 84 18.13 17.91 0.19
N PHE A 85 18.18 19.23 -0.01
CA PHE A 85 17.17 20.18 0.44
C PHE A 85 16.23 20.52 -0.72
N PRO A 86 14.90 20.48 -0.52
CA PRO A 86 13.92 20.84 -1.56
C PRO A 86 13.95 22.34 -1.91
N ALA A 87 14.42 23.18 -0.98
CA ALA A 87 14.65 24.59 -1.21
C ALA A 87 15.92 25.05 -0.47
N SER A 88 16.49 26.16 -0.94
CA SER A 88 17.66 26.80 -0.30
C SER A 88 17.44 26.97 1.20
N TYR A 89 18.41 26.54 2.02
CA TYR A 89 18.31 26.53 3.47
C TYR A 89 19.51 27.19 4.13
N THR A 90 19.25 28.10 5.07
CA THR A 90 20.27 28.73 5.90
C THR A 90 20.22 28.15 7.32
N PHE A 91 21.29 27.48 7.73
CA PHE A 91 21.40 26.91 9.06
C PHE A 91 21.38 28.00 10.14
N ASN A 92 20.63 27.73 11.21
CA ASN A 92 20.58 28.57 12.41
C ASN A 92 21.13 27.80 13.63
N ALA A 93 21.26 28.51 14.76
CA ALA A 93 21.89 27.97 15.96
C ALA A 93 21.12 26.83 16.66
N SER A 94 19.81 26.69 16.40
CA SER A 94 18.98 25.61 16.95
C SER A 94 18.93 24.36 16.07
N ASP A 95 19.48 24.41 14.87
CA ASP A 95 19.45 23.27 13.96
C ASP A 95 20.42 22.17 14.40
N ILE A 96 19.93 20.93 14.33
CA ILE A 96 20.70 19.73 14.61
C ILE A 96 20.48 18.68 13.53
N LEU A 97 21.51 17.91 13.22
CA LEU A 97 21.46 16.73 12.38
C LEU A 97 21.79 15.52 13.27
N THR A 98 20.81 14.66 13.49
CA THR A 98 20.98 13.46 14.33
C THR A 98 21.22 12.25 13.44
N TRP A 99 22.37 11.62 13.57
CA TRP A 99 22.78 10.45 12.79
C TRP A 99 22.66 9.21 13.66
N ASP A 100 21.67 8.37 13.37
CA ASP A 100 21.42 7.12 14.04
C ASP A 100 22.40 6.06 13.53
N VAL A 101 23.12 5.41 14.44
CA VAL A 101 24.18 4.44 14.14
C VAL A 101 23.75 3.07 14.63
N SER A 102 23.47 2.16 13.69
CA SER A 102 23.09 0.76 14.00
C SER A 102 24.30 -0.17 13.93
N ASP A 103 24.36 -1.12 14.87
CA ASP A 103 25.45 -2.08 15.06
C ASP A 103 26.84 -1.46 15.29
N GLY A 104 26.86 -0.20 15.75
CA GLY A 104 28.08 0.54 16.11
C GLY A 104 28.16 0.84 17.60
N ASP A 105 29.29 0.50 18.24
CA ASP A 105 29.53 0.76 19.65
C ASP A 105 30.03 2.19 19.89
N LEU A 106 29.16 3.04 20.44
CA LEU A 106 29.46 4.42 20.85
C LEU A 106 29.56 4.58 22.38
N THR A 107 29.66 3.49 23.15
CA THR A 107 29.66 3.53 24.62
C THR A 107 31.00 3.94 25.24
N GLY A 108 32.07 3.85 24.45
CA GLY A 108 33.44 4.18 24.84
C GLY A 108 33.88 5.62 24.52
N ASP A 109 35.18 5.81 24.34
CA ASP A 109 35.72 7.05 23.80
C ASP A 109 35.38 7.15 22.31
N ALA A 110 34.40 7.98 21.97
CA ALA A 110 33.90 8.18 20.61
C ALA A 110 34.53 9.39 19.90
N SER A 111 35.61 9.96 20.45
CA SER A 111 36.25 11.17 19.89
C SER A 111 36.68 11.00 18.43
N GLU A 112 37.15 9.82 18.04
CA GLU A 112 37.49 9.50 16.63
C GLU A 112 36.30 9.73 15.68
N TYR A 113 35.08 9.45 16.12
CA TYR A 113 33.87 9.57 15.31
C TYR A 113 33.32 11.00 15.37
N THR A 114 33.24 11.59 16.56
CA THR A 114 32.72 12.97 16.72
C THR A 114 33.59 14.01 16.03
N ASP A 115 34.91 13.81 16.00
CA ASP A 115 35.85 14.79 15.43
C ASP A 115 36.04 14.63 13.90
N SER A 116 35.41 13.62 13.30
CA SER A 116 35.62 13.25 11.88
C SER A 116 34.68 13.94 10.88
N PHE A 117 33.70 14.71 11.36
CA PHE A 117 32.69 15.33 10.49
C PHE A 117 33.27 16.42 9.60
N GLU A 118 33.07 16.24 8.30
CA GLU A 118 33.37 17.19 7.24
C GLU A 118 32.09 17.51 6.49
N LEU A 119 31.74 18.80 6.43
CA LEU A 119 30.53 19.30 5.79
C LEU A 119 30.90 20.22 4.63
N TYR A 120 30.16 20.10 3.54
CA TYR A 120 30.34 20.86 2.31
C TYR A 120 28.99 21.22 1.70
N VAL A 121 28.88 22.35 1.02
CA VAL A 121 27.63 22.79 0.39
C VAL A 121 27.74 22.75 -1.12
N ASP A 122 26.71 22.22 -1.76
CA ASP A 122 26.53 22.22 -3.22
C ASP A 122 27.80 21.74 -3.94
N ASP A 123 28.37 22.52 -4.85
CA ASP A 123 29.57 22.11 -5.60
C ASP A 123 30.88 22.26 -4.81
N GLU A 124 30.84 22.68 -3.54
CA GLU A 124 32.01 22.97 -2.70
C GLU A 124 32.47 21.77 -1.85
N PHE A 125 32.47 20.56 -2.43
CA PHE A 125 33.02 19.35 -1.81
C PHE A 125 34.27 18.85 -2.55
N PRO A 126 35.14 18.01 -1.94
CA PRO A 126 36.20 17.31 -2.65
C PRO A 126 35.60 16.44 -3.75
N ASN A 127 35.59 16.95 -4.97
CA ASN A 127 34.91 16.33 -6.10
C ASN A 127 35.82 16.28 -7.31
N GLY A 128 35.50 15.38 -8.23
CA GLY A 128 36.04 15.38 -9.58
C GLY A 128 34.93 15.16 -10.59
N THR A 129 35.30 15.28 -11.87
CA THR A 129 34.39 15.11 -13.00
C THR A 129 34.59 13.74 -13.65
N VAL A 130 33.48 13.08 -13.96
CA VAL A 130 33.46 11.92 -14.87
C VAL A 130 32.82 12.34 -16.18
N GLU A 131 33.62 12.37 -17.24
CA GLU A 131 33.14 12.55 -18.62
C GLU A 131 32.88 11.17 -19.23
N ILE A 132 31.63 10.84 -19.50
CA ILE A 132 31.21 9.58 -20.11
C ILE A 132 30.84 9.86 -21.56
N GLN A 133 31.70 9.43 -22.48
CA GLN A 133 31.45 9.52 -23.91
C GLN A 133 30.62 8.32 -24.34
N ILE A 134 29.41 8.58 -24.83
CA ILE A 134 28.55 7.55 -25.39
C ILE A 134 28.75 7.58 -26.90
N SER A 135 29.13 6.43 -27.47
CA SER A 135 29.33 6.32 -28.90
C SER A 135 28.03 6.52 -29.68
N ASP A 136 28.14 6.82 -30.97
CA ASP A 136 26.98 6.91 -31.87
C ASP A 136 26.23 5.58 -31.90
N ALA A 137 24.91 5.63 -32.12
CA ALA A 137 24.09 4.43 -32.21
C ALA A 137 24.61 3.47 -33.30
N PRO A 138 24.71 2.15 -33.02
CA PRO A 138 25.26 1.18 -33.97
C PRO A 138 24.28 0.85 -35.10
N ASP A 139 23.01 1.26 -34.96
CA ASP A 139 21.95 1.17 -35.97
C ASP A 139 21.04 2.40 -35.85
N SER A 140 20.52 2.88 -36.98
CA SER A 140 19.55 3.98 -37.04
C SER A 140 18.29 3.74 -36.21
N ALA A 141 17.87 2.49 -35.99
CA ALA A 141 16.71 2.16 -35.17
C ALA A 141 16.95 2.38 -33.66
N LEU A 142 18.20 2.61 -33.26
CA LEU A 142 18.63 2.85 -31.88
C LEU A 142 19.03 4.31 -31.63
N SER A 143 18.90 5.20 -32.63
CA SER A 143 19.36 6.60 -32.49
C SER A 143 18.61 7.37 -31.40
N ASP A 144 17.34 7.03 -31.20
CA ASP A 144 16.44 7.72 -30.26
C ASP A 144 16.27 6.90 -28.96
N SER A 145 17.00 5.80 -28.82
CA SER A 145 17.00 4.98 -27.60
C SER A 145 17.77 5.67 -26.48
N THR A 146 17.35 5.44 -25.24
CA THR A 146 18.05 5.95 -24.06
C THR A 146 19.15 4.98 -23.62
N GLN A 147 20.38 5.45 -23.50
CA GLN A 147 21.47 4.73 -22.86
C GLN A 147 21.56 5.12 -21.39
N THR A 148 21.46 4.13 -20.49
CA THR A 148 21.66 4.33 -19.05
C THR A 148 23.04 3.86 -18.63
N VAL A 149 23.74 4.68 -17.85
CA VAL A 149 25.08 4.41 -17.31
C VAL A 149 25.05 4.59 -15.80
N THR A 150 25.53 3.61 -15.05
CA THR A 150 25.51 3.62 -13.59
C THR A 150 26.94 3.63 -13.05
N LEU A 151 27.24 4.65 -12.24
CA LEU A 151 28.46 4.76 -11.44
C LEU A 151 28.17 4.18 -10.07
N THR A 152 29.00 3.23 -9.63
CA THR A 152 28.93 2.63 -8.29
C THR A 152 30.19 2.99 -7.53
N ASP A 153 30.08 3.70 -6.41
CA ASP A 153 31.24 4.04 -5.58
C ASP A 153 31.73 2.84 -4.74
N ALA A 154 32.83 3.02 -3.99
CA ALA A 154 33.39 1.99 -3.12
C ALA A 154 32.46 1.56 -1.96
N ALA A 155 31.51 2.42 -1.58
CA ALA A 155 30.49 2.15 -0.57
C ALA A 155 29.26 1.43 -1.16
N GLY A 156 29.22 1.23 -2.48
CA GLY A 156 28.11 0.60 -3.19
C GLY A 156 26.97 1.55 -3.57
N ILE A 157 27.13 2.86 -3.38
CA ILE A 157 26.15 3.86 -3.80
C ILE A 157 26.12 3.91 -5.33
N LYS A 158 24.93 3.84 -5.92
CA LYS A 158 24.71 3.84 -7.37
C LYS A 158 24.11 5.17 -7.83
N LYS A 159 24.82 5.88 -8.70
CA LYS A 159 24.32 7.05 -9.43
C LYS A 159 24.15 6.70 -10.91
N SER A 160 22.91 6.74 -11.40
CA SER A 160 22.57 6.47 -12.80
C SER A 160 22.40 7.76 -13.59
N TYR A 161 22.84 7.73 -14.83
CA TYR A 161 22.76 8.83 -15.78
C TYR A 161 22.21 8.28 -17.09
N SER A 162 21.40 9.08 -17.77
CA SER A 162 20.79 8.69 -19.05
C SER A 162 21.12 9.72 -20.11
N ALA A 163 21.38 9.25 -21.33
CA ALA A 163 21.65 10.09 -22.48
C ALA A 163 21.34 9.37 -23.78
N THR A 164 21.25 10.13 -24.87
CA THR A 164 21.06 9.60 -26.23
C THR A 164 22.42 9.16 -26.80
N PRO A 165 22.49 8.10 -27.63
CA PRO A 165 23.73 7.75 -28.32
C PRO A 165 24.38 8.94 -29.06
N GLY A 166 25.70 9.06 -28.93
CA GLY A 166 26.50 10.18 -29.45
C GLY A 166 26.65 11.36 -28.49
N GLU A 167 25.91 11.39 -27.38
CA GLU A 167 26.05 12.44 -26.35
C GLU A 167 27.20 12.15 -25.38
N THR A 168 27.57 13.17 -24.60
CA THR A 168 28.54 13.05 -23.50
C THR A 168 27.86 13.44 -22.20
N ILE A 169 27.93 12.56 -21.20
CA ILE A 169 27.48 12.86 -19.84
C ILE A 169 28.66 13.46 -19.08
N THR A 170 28.41 14.55 -18.36
CA THR A 170 29.38 15.14 -17.42
C THR A 170 28.79 15.04 -16.01
N ALA A 171 29.39 14.20 -15.17
CA ALA A 171 28.95 13.97 -13.80
C ALA A 171 29.98 14.50 -12.80
N THR A 172 29.53 15.29 -11.82
CA THR A 172 30.35 15.70 -10.67
C THR A 172 30.10 14.74 -9.51
N VAL A 173 31.15 14.08 -9.03
CA VAL A 173 31.07 13.04 -7.99
C VAL A 173 32.20 13.17 -6.98
N TRP A 174 32.06 12.54 -5.80
CA TRP A 174 33.11 12.51 -4.76
C TRP A 174 34.41 11.94 -5.31
N GLU A 175 35.54 12.38 -4.75
CA GLU A 175 36.82 11.74 -5.03
C GLU A 175 36.81 10.29 -4.52
N GLY A 176 37.31 9.34 -5.32
CA GLY A 176 37.23 7.93 -4.94
C GLY A 176 37.34 6.95 -6.09
N GLN A 177 37.13 5.66 -5.78
CA GLN A 177 37.04 4.60 -6.77
C GLN A 177 35.58 4.39 -7.18
N TYR A 178 35.36 4.25 -8.49
CA TYR A 178 34.04 3.93 -9.03
C TYR A 178 34.14 2.76 -10.01
N THR A 179 33.15 1.87 -9.95
CA THR A 179 32.86 0.89 -10.99
C THR A 179 31.73 1.43 -11.88
N ILE A 180 31.89 1.32 -13.20
CA ILE A 180 30.93 1.83 -14.17
C ILE A 180 30.30 0.66 -14.93
N THR A 181 28.99 0.70 -15.04
CA THR A 181 28.19 -0.25 -15.84
C THR A 181 27.25 0.52 -16.77
N ALA A 182 26.82 -0.11 -17.85
CA ALA A 182 25.87 0.46 -18.80
C ALA A 182 24.80 -0.59 -19.14
N SER A 183 23.56 -0.16 -19.30
CA SER A 183 22.46 -1.00 -19.78
C SER A 183 22.66 -1.37 -21.24
N GLU A 184 22.09 -2.48 -21.71
CA GLU A 184 21.98 -2.70 -23.16
C GLU A 184 21.15 -1.57 -23.82
N LEU A 185 21.42 -1.30 -25.09
CA LEU A 185 20.67 -0.34 -25.88
C LEU A 185 19.62 -1.07 -26.70
N ALA A 186 18.34 -0.78 -26.48
CA ALA A 186 17.24 -1.38 -27.20
C ALA A 186 16.28 -0.30 -27.72
N ASN A 187 15.63 -0.56 -28.86
CA ASN A 187 14.49 0.24 -29.27
C ASN A 187 13.24 -0.13 -28.45
N ALA A 188 12.18 0.70 -28.49
CA ALA A 188 11.00 0.53 -27.66
C ALA A 188 10.30 -0.85 -27.74
N ASN A 189 10.47 -1.57 -28.85
CA ASN A 189 9.89 -2.89 -29.08
C ASN A 189 10.92 -4.04 -28.99
N GLU A 190 12.15 -3.74 -28.58
CA GLU A 190 13.28 -4.69 -28.52
C GLU A 190 13.49 -5.51 -29.80
N THR A 191 13.11 -4.96 -30.96
CA THR A 191 13.34 -5.60 -32.26
C THR A 191 14.75 -5.37 -32.77
N VAL A 192 15.44 -4.38 -32.21
CA VAL A 192 16.83 -4.06 -32.42
C VAL A 192 17.45 -3.83 -31.05
N VAL A 193 18.49 -4.60 -30.72
CA VAL A 193 19.17 -4.56 -29.42
C VAL A 193 20.67 -4.60 -29.64
N SER A 194 21.42 -3.89 -28.80
CA SER A 194 22.87 -3.94 -28.77
C SER A 194 23.36 -4.02 -27.32
N ALA A 195 24.18 -5.02 -27.03
CA ALA A 195 24.91 -5.03 -25.77
C ALA A 195 25.89 -3.85 -25.73
N THR A 196 26.25 -3.44 -24.52
CA THR A 196 27.21 -2.35 -24.27
C THR A 196 28.52 -2.86 -23.71
N SER A 197 29.60 -2.19 -24.08
CA SER A 197 30.93 -2.36 -23.49
C SER A 197 31.38 -1.04 -22.87
N VAL A 198 31.84 -1.08 -21.64
CA VAL A 198 32.32 0.10 -20.90
C VAL A 198 33.84 0.03 -20.75
N TYR A 199 34.55 1.11 -21.07
CA TYR A 199 36.00 1.18 -20.89
C TYR A 199 36.50 2.57 -20.43
N PRO A 200 37.30 2.64 -19.35
CA PRO A 200 37.54 1.57 -18.38
C PRO A 200 36.29 1.30 -17.52
N THR A 201 36.13 0.08 -17.03
CA THR A 201 35.03 -0.27 -16.09
C THR A 201 35.29 0.19 -14.65
N ASN A 202 36.52 0.59 -14.33
CA ASN A 202 36.89 1.13 -13.03
C ASN A 202 37.70 2.40 -13.22
N ILE A 203 37.36 3.45 -12.49
CA ILE A 203 38.07 4.73 -12.49
C ILE A 203 38.40 5.18 -11.08
N THR A 204 39.50 5.91 -10.97
CA THR A 204 39.77 6.77 -9.83
C THR A 204 39.34 8.19 -10.19
N VAL A 205 38.52 8.83 -9.38
CA VAL A 205 38.21 10.26 -9.49
C VAL A 205 39.07 11.01 -8.49
N GLU A 206 39.91 11.92 -8.98
CA GLU A 206 40.74 12.80 -8.16
C GLU A 206 40.06 14.16 -7.97
N VAL A 207 40.37 14.87 -6.89
CA VAL A 207 39.84 16.22 -6.62
C VAL A 207 40.24 17.18 -7.76
N ASP A 208 39.27 17.91 -8.29
CA ASP A 208 39.35 18.78 -9.48
C ASP A 208 39.85 18.06 -10.76
N GLY A 209 39.95 16.72 -10.72
CA GLY A 209 40.38 15.87 -11.81
C GLY A 209 39.23 15.51 -12.74
N THR A 210 39.57 15.09 -13.96
CA THR A 210 38.60 14.56 -14.93
C THR A 210 38.97 13.14 -15.31
N SER A 211 38.08 12.20 -15.01
CA SER A 211 38.15 10.81 -15.44
C SER A 211 37.27 10.59 -16.65
N ARG A 212 37.75 9.83 -17.63
CA ARG A 212 37.05 9.59 -18.89
C ARG A 212 36.65 8.13 -19.01
N VAL A 213 35.41 7.92 -19.40
CA VAL A 213 34.82 6.61 -19.68
C VAL A 213 34.19 6.64 -21.06
N THR A 214 34.29 5.54 -21.78
CA THR A 214 33.60 5.34 -23.06
C THR A 214 32.59 4.21 -22.90
N VAL A 215 31.37 4.44 -23.39
CA VAL A 215 30.34 3.43 -23.55
C VAL A 215 30.17 3.17 -25.05
N ASP A 216 30.61 1.99 -25.46
CA ASP A 216 30.57 1.50 -26.83
C ASP A 216 29.50 0.40 -27.00
N TYR A 217 29.15 0.13 -28.24
CA TYR A 217 28.12 -0.84 -28.60
C TYR A 217 28.69 -2.05 -29.35
N GLU A 218 28.23 -3.23 -28.95
CA GLU A 218 28.50 -4.48 -29.65
C GLU A 218 27.69 -4.60 -30.96
N PRO A 219 27.92 -5.62 -31.81
CA PRO A 219 27.10 -5.82 -32.99
C PRO A 219 25.62 -6.01 -32.68
N VAL A 220 24.78 -5.30 -33.43
CA VAL A 220 23.33 -5.29 -33.28
C VAL A 220 22.73 -6.68 -33.50
N GLN A 221 21.85 -7.06 -32.58
CA GLN A 221 20.99 -8.22 -32.65
C GLN A 221 19.58 -7.78 -33.09
N ARG A 222 18.94 -8.60 -33.93
CA ARG A 222 17.59 -8.32 -34.42
C ARG A 222 16.63 -9.41 -33.97
N TYR A 223 15.42 -8.97 -33.66
CA TYR A 223 14.33 -9.79 -33.17
C TYR A 223 13.01 -9.33 -33.75
N SER A 224 12.01 -10.20 -33.70
CA SER A 224 10.62 -9.80 -33.89
C SER A 224 9.97 -9.48 -32.55
N ALA A 225 8.91 -8.68 -32.59
CA ALA A 225 8.01 -8.49 -31.46
C ALA A 225 6.59 -8.85 -31.88
N LEU A 226 5.80 -9.40 -30.94
CA LEU A 226 4.42 -9.79 -31.19
C LEU A 226 3.55 -9.29 -30.04
N ASP A 227 2.54 -8.50 -30.37
CA ASP A 227 1.47 -8.14 -29.47
C ASP A 227 0.27 -9.05 -29.74
N VAL A 228 -0.20 -9.75 -28.70
CA VAL A 228 -1.38 -10.60 -28.77
C VAL A 228 -2.49 -9.97 -27.95
N THR A 229 -3.50 -9.45 -28.61
CA THR A 229 -4.67 -8.84 -27.97
C THR A 229 -5.82 -9.83 -27.92
N VAL A 230 -6.30 -10.15 -26.71
CA VAL A 230 -7.61 -10.77 -26.54
C VAL A 230 -8.62 -9.63 -26.41
N GLY A 231 -9.51 -9.51 -27.38
CA GLY A 231 -10.53 -8.46 -27.40
C GLY A 231 -11.59 -8.65 -26.30
N GLY A 232 -12.60 -7.79 -26.30
CA GLY A 232 -13.82 -8.05 -25.53
C GLY A 232 -14.50 -9.30 -26.06
N LEU A 233 -14.61 -10.33 -25.23
CA LEU A 233 -15.29 -11.58 -25.57
C LEU A 233 -16.70 -11.59 -24.96
N SER A 234 -17.61 -12.25 -25.66
CA SER A 234 -18.98 -12.46 -25.18
C SER A 234 -19.04 -13.53 -24.08
N GLU A 235 -20.11 -13.52 -23.28
CA GLU A 235 -20.43 -14.61 -22.35
C GLU A 235 -20.35 -15.98 -23.05
N PRO A 236 -19.77 -17.01 -22.40
CA PRO A 236 -19.33 -17.05 -21.00
C PRO A 236 -17.86 -16.67 -20.78
N LEU A 237 -17.18 -16.03 -21.75
CA LEU A 237 -15.74 -15.76 -21.70
C LEU A 237 -15.39 -14.32 -21.26
N SER A 238 -16.39 -13.45 -21.11
CA SER A 238 -16.26 -12.02 -20.75
C SER A 238 -15.41 -11.76 -19.51
N GLU A 239 -15.47 -12.66 -18.53
CA GLU A 239 -14.76 -12.55 -17.25
C GLU A 239 -13.61 -13.56 -17.11
N GLU A 240 -13.33 -14.35 -18.16
CA GLU A 240 -12.36 -15.43 -18.10
C GLU A 240 -11.04 -15.08 -18.79
N ALA A 241 -9.98 -15.79 -18.40
CA ALA A 241 -8.68 -15.69 -19.03
C ALA A 241 -8.40 -16.91 -19.92
N LEU A 242 -8.06 -16.66 -21.19
CA LEU A 242 -7.66 -17.71 -22.11
C LEU A 242 -6.23 -18.13 -21.84
N PHE A 243 -5.95 -19.45 -21.85
CA PHE A 243 -4.58 -19.94 -21.92
C PHE A 243 -4.07 -19.77 -23.36
N VAL A 244 -3.11 -18.89 -23.56
CA VAL A 244 -2.53 -18.60 -24.87
C VAL A 244 -1.14 -19.21 -24.96
N LYS A 245 -0.86 -19.87 -26.09
CA LYS A 245 0.44 -20.43 -26.45
C LYS A 245 0.88 -19.88 -27.80
N VAL A 246 2.07 -19.30 -27.82
CA VAL A 246 2.75 -18.83 -29.03
C VAL A 246 3.94 -19.73 -29.29
N THR A 247 4.02 -20.37 -30.46
CA THR A 247 5.14 -21.21 -30.88
C THR A 247 5.71 -20.71 -32.21
N ALA A 248 6.97 -20.31 -32.21
CA ALA A 248 7.71 -19.94 -33.41
C ALA A 248 8.30 -21.17 -34.13
N ASP A 249 8.63 -21.03 -35.41
CA ASP A 249 9.17 -22.12 -36.25
C ASP A 249 10.48 -22.74 -35.73
N ASP A 250 11.28 -21.99 -34.97
CA ASP A 250 12.52 -22.48 -34.36
C ASP A 250 12.30 -23.26 -33.05
N GLY A 251 11.03 -23.35 -32.61
CA GLY A 251 10.61 -24.02 -31.39
C GLY A 251 10.47 -23.11 -30.17
N ASP A 252 10.82 -21.81 -30.25
CA ASP A 252 10.58 -20.87 -29.14
C ASP A 252 9.08 -20.85 -28.81
N THR A 253 8.75 -21.16 -27.56
CA THR A 253 7.38 -21.31 -27.09
C THR A 253 7.16 -20.43 -25.87
N ARG A 254 6.16 -19.57 -25.94
CA ARG A 254 5.71 -18.69 -24.86
C ARG A 254 4.28 -19.04 -24.50
N THR A 255 3.96 -19.05 -23.21
CA THR A 255 2.61 -19.34 -22.70
C THR A 255 2.22 -18.33 -21.65
N PHE A 256 0.97 -17.90 -21.65
CA PHE A 256 0.43 -16.93 -20.71
C PHE A 256 -1.09 -17.05 -20.61
N PHE A 257 -1.67 -16.54 -19.53
CA PHE A 257 -3.11 -16.31 -19.43
C PHE A 257 -3.42 -14.90 -19.88
N SER A 258 -4.49 -14.73 -20.66
CA SER A 258 -4.88 -13.44 -21.22
C SER A 258 -6.38 -13.23 -21.01
N GLY A 259 -6.73 -12.26 -20.17
CA GLY A 259 -8.11 -11.85 -19.93
C GLY A 259 -8.71 -11.09 -21.11
N THR A 260 -10.00 -10.75 -21.04
CA THR A 260 -10.63 -9.93 -22.07
C THR A 260 -10.12 -8.49 -22.04
N ASN A 261 -10.01 -7.88 -23.22
CA ASN A 261 -9.43 -6.54 -23.43
C ASN A 261 -7.98 -6.38 -22.98
N HIS A 262 -7.22 -7.48 -22.93
CA HIS A 262 -5.82 -7.47 -22.55
C HIS A 262 -4.92 -7.65 -23.79
N THR A 263 -3.80 -6.92 -23.84
CA THR A 263 -2.75 -7.14 -24.84
C THR A 263 -1.50 -7.61 -24.14
N THR A 264 -1.03 -8.79 -24.50
CA THR A 264 0.23 -9.34 -23.99
C THR A 264 1.35 -9.05 -24.97
N HIS A 265 2.45 -8.48 -24.47
CA HIS A 265 3.61 -8.07 -25.25
C HIS A 265 4.72 -9.12 -25.24
N LEU A 266 4.95 -9.79 -26.38
CA LEU A 266 6.08 -10.70 -26.55
C LEU A 266 7.23 -9.98 -27.26
N ARG A 267 8.41 -9.97 -26.63
CA ARG A 267 9.63 -9.30 -27.11
C ARG A 267 10.74 -10.33 -27.35
N ARG A 268 11.72 -9.95 -28.17
CA ARG A 268 12.87 -10.81 -28.56
C ARG A 268 12.49 -12.17 -29.16
N LEU A 269 11.41 -12.21 -29.95
CA LEU A 269 11.06 -13.40 -30.73
C LEU A 269 12.04 -13.59 -31.90
N PRO A 270 12.09 -14.79 -32.51
CA PRO A 270 12.98 -15.05 -33.64
C PRO A 270 12.85 -13.99 -34.75
N PRO A 271 13.96 -13.58 -35.38
CA PRO A 271 13.98 -12.45 -36.33
C PRO A 271 13.16 -12.68 -37.62
N ALA A 272 12.87 -13.95 -37.94
CA ALA A 272 12.09 -14.34 -39.09
C ALA A 272 11.44 -15.71 -38.86
N GLY A 273 10.45 -16.04 -39.69
CA GLY A 273 9.73 -17.31 -39.65
C GLY A 273 8.24 -17.09 -39.43
N ARG A 274 7.54 -18.12 -38.98
CA ARG A 274 6.13 -18.07 -38.60
C ARG A 274 5.98 -18.33 -37.10
N ALA A 275 5.05 -17.62 -36.48
CA ALA A 275 4.54 -17.92 -35.15
C ALA A 275 3.11 -18.44 -35.25
N ILE A 276 2.80 -19.52 -34.56
CA ILE A 276 1.46 -20.05 -34.37
C ILE A 276 0.98 -19.60 -32.98
N ILE A 277 -0.19 -18.97 -32.94
CA ILE A 277 -0.82 -18.48 -31.72
C ILE A 277 -2.08 -19.31 -31.53
N SER A 278 -2.09 -20.17 -30.52
CA SER A 278 -3.28 -20.93 -30.14
C SER A 278 -3.77 -20.49 -28.77
N SER A 279 -5.08 -20.41 -28.59
CA SER A 279 -5.67 -20.24 -27.27
C SER A 279 -6.65 -21.36 -26.95
N GLU A 280 -6.78 -21.69 -25.67
CA GLU A 280 -7.82 -22.60 -25.20
C GLU A 280 -8.35 -22.27 -23.81
N LEU A 281 -9.63 -22.58 -23.60
CA LEU A 281 -10.27 -22.64 -22.29
C LEU A 281 -11.48 -23.56 -22.37
N THR A 282 -11.76 -24.34 -21.34
CA THR A 282 -13.01 -25.11 -21.22
C THR A 282 -13.85 -24.54 -20.09
N VAL A 283 -15.03 -24.02 -20.41
CA VAL A 283 -16.00 -23.54 -19.41
C VAL A 283 -17.25 -24.40 -19.52
N ASN A 284 -17.68 -24.99 -18.40
CA ASN A 284 -18.93 -25.77 -18.32
C ASN A 284 -19.05 -26.84 -19.42
N ASN A 285 -17.96 -27.58 -19.65
CA ASN A 285 -17.80 -28.59 -20.70
C ASN A 285 -17.90 -28.08 -22.15
N THR A 286 -17.90 -26.78 -22.40
CA THR A 286 -17.69 -26.24 -23.76
C THR A 286 -16.24 -25.80 -23.87
N LYS A 287 -15.50 -26.39 -24.82
CA LYS A 287 -14.12 -26.03 -25.12
C LYS A 287 -14.10 -24.92 -26.18
N TYR A 288 -13.47 -23.82 -25.82
CA TYR A 288 -13.23 -22.65 -26.67
C TYR A 288 -11.78 -22.68 -27.13
N THR A 289 -11.54 -22.50 -28.43
CA THR A 289 -10.20 -22.46 -29.00
C THR A 289 -10.08 -21.39 -30.06
N SER A 290 -8.91 -20.76 -30.15
CA SER A 290 -8.52 -19.98 -31.33
C SER A 290 -7.22 -20.51 -31.92
N LEU A 291 -7.04 -20.35 -33.23
CA LEU A 291 -5.79 -20.64 -33.91
C LEU A 291 -5.49 -19.54 -34.93
N GLN A 292 -4.51 -18.71 -34.60
CA GLN A 292 -4.00 -17.62 -35.43
C GLN A 292 -2.55 -17.88 -35.83
N SER A 293 -2.05 -17.09 -36.78
CA SER A 293 -0.62 -17.13 -37.12
C SER A 293 -0.10 -15.78 -37.58
N ALA A 294 1.16 -15.50 -37.26
CA ALA A 294 1.87 -14.29 -37.66
C ALA A 294 3.15 -14.65 -38.41
N ASN A 295 3.51 -13.87 -39.42
CA ASN A 295 4.84 -13.95 -40.03
C ASN A 295 5.78 -13.04 -39.28
N LEU A 296 6.79 -13.62 -38.64
CA LEU A 296 7.84 -12.90 -37.94
C LEU A 296 8.74 -12.17 -38.94
N SER A 297 8.98 -10.91 -38.64
CA SER A 297 9.89 -10.00 -39.33
C SER A 297 10.35 -9.01 -38.28
N ASN A 298 11.63 -8.59 -38.30
CA ASN A 298 12.33 -7.68 -37.35
C ASN A 298 11.64 -6.34 -36.98
N THR A 299 10.37 -6.40 -36.60
CA THR A 299 9.37 -5.36 -36.46
C THR A 299 8.34 -5.84 -35.45
N LEU A 300 7.52 -4.91 -34.95
CA LEU A 300 6.34 -5.27 -34.18
C LEU A 300 5.24 -5.80 -35.09
N ILE A 301 4.60 -6.89 -34.66
CA ILE A 301 3.43 -7.49 -35.30
C ILE A 301 2.31 -7.53 -34.27
N SER A 302 1.08 -7.29 -34.68
CA SER A 302 -0.09 -7.35 -33.80
C SER A 302 -1.06 -8.41 -34.29
N VAL A 303 -1.58 -9.22 -33.37
CA VAL A 303 -2.60 -10.24 -33.60
C VAL A 303 -3.73 -10.00 -32.60
N SER A 304 -4.97 -9.95 -33.06
CA SER A 304 -6.15 -9.93 -32.19
C SER A 304 -6.90 -11.25 -32.26
N ILE A 305 -7.43 -11.66 -31.11
CA ILE A 305 -8.37 -12.76 -30.94
C ILE A 305 -9.68 -12.14 -30.46
N GLY A 306 -10.70 -12.11 -31.33
CA GLY A 306 -12.05 -11.69 -30.97
C GLY A 306 -13.05 -12.85 -31.01
N ASP A 307 -14.33 -12.56 -30.74
CA ASP A 307 -15.41 -13.57 -30.79
C ASP A 307 -15.46 -14.34 -32.11
N SER A 308 -15.16 -13.69 -33.24
CA SER A 308 -15.14 -14.33 -34.56
C SER A 308 -13.99 -15.32 -34.78
N ASP A 309 -12.97 -15.27 -33.92
CA ASP A 309 -11.78 -16.11 -33.98
C ASP A 309 -11.87 -17.29 -33.02
N ILE A 310 -12.94 -17.37 -32.22
CA ILE A 310 -13.16 -18.42 -31.23
C ILE A 310 -14.10 -19.48 -31.81
N ASP A 311 -13.58 -20.68 -31.95
CA ASP A 311 -14.38 -21.88 -32.20
C ASP A 311 -14.79 -22.49 -30.85
N SER A 312 -16.05 -22.91 -30.73
CA SER A 312 -16.56 -23.63 -29.57
C SER A 312 -17.00 -25.04 -29.93
N THR A 313 -16.69 -26.00 -29.04
CA THR A 313 -17.08 -27.39 -29.20
C THR A 313 -17.47 -27.99 -27.84
N ASP A 314 -18.63 -28.64 -27.79
CA ASP A 314 -19.04 -29.34 -26.58
C ASP A 314 -18.16 -30.57 -26.35
N VAL A 315 -17.64 -30.68 -25.13
CA VAL A 315 -16.87 -31.81 -24.64
C VAL A 315 -17.83 -32.77 -23.97
N THR A 316 -17.94 -33.97 -24.52
CA THR A 316 -18.70 -35.06 -23.91
C THR A 316 -17.77 -36.25 -23.71
N ASP A 317 -17.65 -36.69 -22.46
CA ASP A 317 -16.80 -37.83 -22.09
C ASP A 317 -17.58 -38.72 -21.11
N PRO A 318 -17.70 -40.04 -21.36
CA PRO A 318 -18.42 -40.96 -20.48
C PRO A 318 -17.79 -41.12 -19.09
N THR A 319 -16.59 -40.60 -18.86
CA THR A 319 -15.92 -40.59 -17.55
C THR A 319 -16.33 -39.40 -16.68
N PHE A 320 -17.01 -38.39 -17.23
CA PHE A 320 -17.49 -37.26 -16.42
C PHE A 320 -18.62 -37.71 -15.50
N VAL A 321 -18.64 -37.18 -14.29
CA VAL A 321 -19.53 -37.63 -13.21
C VAL A 321 -20.42 -36.49 -12.73
N GLU A 322 -21.61 -36.79 -12.25
CA GLU A 322 -22.40 -35.77 -11.54
C GLU A 322 -21.71 -35.44 -10.21
N LEU A 323 -21.61 -34.15 -9.87
CA LEU A 323 -21.10 -33.69 -8.58
C LEU A 323 -22.28 -33.20 -7.71
N PRO A 324 -22.69 -33.98 -6.69
CA PRO A 324 -23.65 -33.53 -5.70
C PRO A 324 -23.08 -32.38 -4.86
N ILE A 325 -23.90 -31.35 -4.66
CA ILE A 325 -23.63 -30.21 -3.80
C ILE A 325 -24.59 -30.30 -2.61
N SER A 326 -24.04 -30.58 -1.42
CA SER A 326 -24.80 -30.65 -0.17
C SER A 326 -24.77 -29.29 0.51
N ILE A 327 -25.92 -28.62 0.52
CA ILE A 327 -26.09 -27.26 1.00
C ILE A 327 -26.72 -27.30 2.39
N GLN A 328 -26.08 -26.62 3.34
CA GLN A 328 -26.64 -26.31 4.65
C GLN A 328 -26.84 -24.80 4.73
N THR A 329 -28.02 -24.36 5.14
CA THR A 329 -28.33 -22.94 5.28
C THR A 329 -28.66 -22.62 6.74
N GLY A 330 -28.24 -21.44 7.19
CA GLY A 330 -28.78 -20.83 8.41
C GLY A 330 -30.22 -20.34 8.24
N GLU A 331 -30.68 -19.48 9.15
CA GLU A 331 -31.87 -18.67 8.90
C GLU A 331 -31.55 -17.73 7.72
N LEU A 332 -32.27 -17.91 6.62
CA LEU A 332 -32.20 -17.04 5.45
C LEU A 332 -33.49 -16.23 5.36
N PRO A 333 -33.45 -15.02 4.80
CA PRO A 333 -34.64 -14.20 4.60
C PRO A 333 -35.65 -14.96 3.71
N PRO A 334 -36.96 -14.91 4.04
CA PRO A 334 -37.99 -15.61 3.29
C PRO A 334 -38.16 -14.97 1.89
N ASP A 335 -37.95 -15.78 0.85
CA ASP A 335 -38.19 -15.50 -0.58
C ASP A 335 -37.43 -14.31 -1.21
N ALA A 336 -36.26 -14.62 -1.78
CA ALA A 336 -35.79 -14.13 -3.09
C ALA A 336 -34.94 -15.27 -3.71
N ASN A 337 -34.70 -15.27 -5.02
CA ASN A 337 -33.85 -16.26 -5.71
C ASN A 337 -32.36 -16.13 -5.28
N ASN A 338 -32.08 -16.29 -3.99
CA ASN A 338 -30.76 -16.13 -3.42
C ASN A 338 -29.88 -17.25 -3.94
N THR A 339 -28.99 -16.90 -4.85
CA THR A 339 -27.99 -17.81 -5.39
C THR A 339 -26.62 -17.40 -4.90
N PHE A 340 -25.79 -18.37 -4.56
CA PHE A 340 -24.36 -18.18 -4.42
C PHE A 340 -23.67 -18.66 -5.70
N THR A 341 -22.55 -18.06 -6.03
CA THR A 341 -21.75 -18.44 -7.20
C THR A 341 -20.75 -19.52 -6.78
N LEU A 342 -20.75 -20.65 -7.47
CA LEU A 342 -19.77 -21.72 -7.27
C LEU A 342 -18.86 -21.81 -8.50
N ARG A 343 -17.56 -21.66 -8.29
CA ARG A 343 -16.52 -21.81 -9.30
C ARG A 343 -15.56 -22.94 -8.92
N LEU A 344 -15.34 -23.88 -9.83
CA LEU A 344 -14.33 -24.92 -9.75
C LEU A 344 -13.30 -24.68 -10.85
N ALA A 345 -12.01 -24.61 -10.53
CA ALA A 345 -10.95 -24.46 -11.52
C ALA A 345 -9.87 -25.53 -11.35
N SER A 346 -9.48 -26.16 -12.46
CA SER A 346 -8.36 -27.11 -12.49
C SER A 346 -7.07 -26.44 -12.03
N ALA A 347 -6.08 -27.24 -11.61
CA ALA A 347 -4.79 -26.71 -11.15
C ALA A 347 -4.07 -25.85 -12.21
N ASP A 348 -4.28 -26.12 -13.49
CA ASP A 348 -3.77 -25.33 -14.61
C ASP A 348 -4.74 -24.25 -15.10
N SER A 349 -5.89 -24.05 -14.46
CA SER A 349 -6.94 -23.08 -14.82
C SER A 349 -7.47 -23.18 -16.26
N THR A 350 -7.28 -24.31 -16.95
CA THR A 350 -7.79 -24.51 -18.32
C THR A 350 -9.18 -25.14 -18.37
N VAL A 351 -9.66 -25.68 -17.24
CA VAL A 351 -11.01 -26.24 -17.09
C VAL A 351 -11.70 -25.56 -15.93
N ILE A 352 -12.82 -24.91 -16.22
CA ILE A 352 -13.63 -24.14 -15.28
C ILE A 352 -15.06 -24.67 -15.30
N TYR A 353 -15.64 -24.82 -14.11
CA TYR A 353 -17.06 -24.94 -13.94
C TYR A 353 -17.56 -23.75 -13.13
N VAL A 354 -18.57 -23.06 -13.63
CA VAL A 354 -19.21 -21.94 -12.93
C VAL A 354 -20.72 -22.11 -12.97
N ASP A 355 -21.37 -21.97 -11.82
CA ASP A 355 -22.82 -22.13 -11.70
C ASP A 355 -23.37 -21.22 -10.59
N HIS A 356 -24.62 -20.78 -10.74
CA HIS A 356 -25.35 -20.01 -9.74
C HIS A 356 -26.32 -20.94 -9.03
N ILE A 357 -26.00 -21.29 -7.78
CA ILE A 357 -26.70 -22.33 -7.04
C ILE A 357 -27.64 -21.69 -6.03
N ALA A 358 -28.91 -22.08 -6.05
CA ALA A 358 -29.89 -21.65 -5.05
C ALA A 358 -29.42 -22.02 -3.63
N ALA A 359 -29.40 -21.03 -2.74
CA ALA A 359 -29.09 -21.19 -1.33
C ALA A 359 -30.27 -21.83 -0.57
N THR A 360 -30.56 -23.09 -0.88
CA THR A 360 -31.63 -23.88 -0.24
C THR A 360 -31.05 -25.14 0.40
N SER A 361 -31.33 -25.35 1.69
CA SER A 361 -30.89 -26.55 2.41
C SER A 361 -31.33 -27.83 1.69
N GLY A 362 -30.39 -28.76 1.50
CA GLY A 362 -30.63 -30.01 0.80
C GLY A 362 -29.46 -30.40 -0.10
N THR A 363 -29.70 -31.32 -1.02
CA THR A 363 -28.71 -31.72 -2.03
C THR A 363 -29.21 -31.32 -3.40
N THR A 364 -28.37 -30.60 -4.14
CA THR A 364 -28.54 -30.34 -5.56
C THR A 364 -27.36 -30.96 -6.32
N LYS A 365 -27.33 -30.79 -7.63
CA LYS A 365 -26.19 -31.13 -8.48
C LYS A 365 -25.73 -29.90 -9.23
N LEU A 366 -24.43 -29.84 -9.52
CA LEU A 366 -23.92 -28.88 -10.49
C LEU A 366 -24.63 -29.08 -11.84
N GLY A 367 -24.90 -27.99 -12.57
CA GLY A 367 -25.60 -28.04 -13.86
C GLY A 367 -24.91 -28.90 -14.92
N TRP A 368 -23.64 -29.26 -14.70
CA TRP A 368 -22.77 -29.94 -15.65
C TRP A 368 -22.11 -31.16 -15.02
N PRO A 369 -21.93 -32.28 -15.75
CA PRO A 369 -21.09 -33.37 -15.28
C PRO A 369 -19.63 -32.91 -15.24
N VAL A 370 -18.92 -33.26 -14.18
CA VAL A 370 -17.57 -32.77 -13.89
C VAL A 370 -16.54 -33.81 -14.30
N LYS A 371 -15.49 -33.38 -15.00
CA LYS A 371 -14.34 -34.22 -15.31
C LYS A 371 -13.66 -34.66 -14.00
N PRO A 372 -13.29 -35.95 -13.84
CA PRO A 372 -12.53 -36.37 -12.68
C PRO A 372 -11.15 -35.70 -12.63
N ASP A 373 -10.92 -34.87 -11.61
CA ASP A 373 -9.67 -34.14 -11.36
C ASP A 373 -9.69 -33.53 -9.94
N THR A 374 -8.62 -32.86 -9.57
CA THR A 374 -8.60 -31.96 -8.42
C THR A 374 -8.88 -30.53 -8.87
N TYR A 375 -9.80 -29.87 -8.17
CA TYR A 375 -10.24 -28.52 -8.44
C TYR A 375 -10.04 -27.64 -7.22
N THR A 376 -9.54 -26.43 -7.45
CA THR A 376 -9.74 -25.32 -6.51
C THR A 376 -11.21 -24.94 -6.49
N VAL A 377 -11.73 -24.62 -5.31
CA VAL A 377 -13.13 -24.29 -5.09
C VAL A 377 -13.22 -22.85 -4.61
N ASN A 378 -14.01 -22.04 -5.31
CA ASN A 378 -14.40 -20.72 -4.85
C ASN A 378 -15.93 -20.69 -4.77
N ALA A 379 -16.46 -20.51 -3.57
CA ALA A 379 -17.87 -20.27 -3.35
C ALA A 379 -18.00 -18.80 -2.90
N ARG A 380 -18.66 -17.99 -3.72
CA ARG A 380 -18.94 -16.59 -3.42
C ARG A 380 -20.39 -16.48 -2.98
N GLY A 381 -20.60 -15.93 -1.80
CA GLY A 381 -21.92 -15.66 -1.25
C GLY A 381 -22.66 -14.53 -1.99
N PHE A 382 -23.64 -13.94 -1.32
CA PHE A 382 -24.47 -12.86 -1.86
C PHE A 382 -24.81 -11.83 -0.79
N ILE A 383 -25.27 -10.67 -1.20
CA ILE A 383 -25.75 -9.61 -0.32
C ILE A 383 -27.23 -9.42 -0.57
N GLU A 384 -28.02 -9.44 0.49
CA GLU A 384 -29.46 -9.19 0.43
C GLU A 384 -29.87 -8.35 1.66
N ASP A 385 -30.60 -7.26 1.43
CA ASP A 385 -31.10 -6.35 2.45
C ASP A 385 -30.01 -5.85 3.42
N GLY A 386 -28.83 -5.53 2.91
CA GLY A 386 -27.71 -5.03 3.71
C GLY A 386 -26.95 -6.10 4.48
N ILE A 387 -27.28 -7.39 4.29
CA ILE A 387 -26.65 -8.51 4.99
C ILE A 387 -25.78 -9.29 4.00
N LEU A 388 -24.51 -9.47 4.34
CA LEU A 388 -23.61 -10.38 3.62
C LEU A 388 -23.85 -11.81 4.10
N TYR A 389 -24.20 -12.69 3.18
CA TYR A 389 -24.24 -14.13 3.40
C TYR A 389 -22.99 -14.75 2.81
N ASP A 390 -22.20 -15.44 3.62
CA ASP A 390 -20.98 -16.11 3.19
C ASP A 390 -21.27 -17.56 2.79
N ALA A 391 -20.68 -18.02 1.70
CA ALA A 391 -20.81 -19.36 1.18
C ALA A 391 -19.51 -20.13 1.41
N GLN A 392 -19.50 -20.98 2.44
CA GLN A 392 -18.30 -21.65 2.92
C GLN A 392 -18.19 -23.05 2.33
N ALA A 393 -17.07 -23.33 1.68
CA ALA A 393 -16.72 -24.63 1.14
C ALA A 393 -15.25 -24.98 1.46
N ALA A 394 -14.86 -26.24 1.31
CA ALA A 394 -13.45 -26.59 1.28
C ALA A 394 -12.80 -25.87 0.09
N SER A 395 -11.56 -25.37 0.23
CA SER A 395 -10.84 -24.64 -0.82
C SER A 395 -10.40 -25.52 -2.00
N GLU A 396 -10.47 -26.84 -1.84
CA GLU A 396 -10.14 -27.84 -2.85
C GLU A 396 -11.11 -29.02 -2.78
N ILE A 397 -11.40 -29.64 -3.93
CA ILE A 397 -12.11 -30.92 -4.03
C ILE A 397 -11.46 -31.82 -5.06
N THR A 398 -11.28 -33.10 -4.73
CA THR A 398 -10.98 -34.15 -5.71
C THR A 398 -12.27 -34.82 -6.16
N VAL A 399 -12.57 -34.73 -7.45
CA VAL A 399 -13.72 -35.37 -8.11
C VAL A 399 -13.29 -36.76 -8.59
N ALA A 400 -13.82 -37.80 -7.97
CA ALA A 400 -13.50 -39.19 -8.27
C ALA A 400 -14.25 -39.70 -9.51
N ALA A 401 -13.58 -40.51 -10.33
CA ALA A 401 -14.14 -41.06 -11.56
C ALA A 401 -15.30 -42.06 -11.35
N ASP A 402 -15.52 -42.52 -10.12
CA ASP A 402 -16.65 -43.39 -9.76
C ASP A 402 -17.91 -42.60 -9.35
N GLY A 403 -17.84 -41.26 -9.33
CA GLY A 403 -18.96 -40.38 -8.97
C GLY A 403 -19.28 -40.35 -7.48
N SER A 404 -18.35 -40.79 -6.62
CA SER A 404 -18.55 -40.82 -5.16
C SER A 404 -18.28 -39.49 -4.45
N SER A 405 -17.64 -38.53 -5.12
CA SER A 405 -17.33 -37.22 -4.54
C SER A 405 -18.59 -36.38 -4.33
N SER A 406 -18.59 -35.53 -3.30
CA SER A 406 -19.63 -34.53 -3.04
C SER A 406 -19.01 -33.29 -2.42
N LEU A 407 -19.46 -32.10 -2.82
CA LEU A 407 -19.04 -30.85 -2.20
C LEU A 407 -20.05 -30.44 -1.12
N SER A 408 -19.56 -30.09 0.07
CA SER A 408 -20.40 -29.49 1.12
C SER A 408 -20.23 -27.97 1.08
N VAL A 409 -21.36 -27.26 1.08
CA VAL A 409 -21.41 -25.80 1.14
C VAL A 409 -22.29 -25.37 2.30
N SER A 410 -21.81 -24.47 3.14
CA SER A 410 -22.57 -23.86 4.22
C SER A 410 -22.82 -22.39 3.89
N VAL A 411 -24.09 -21.99 3.78
CA VAL A 411 -24.47 -20.59 3.56
C VAL A 411 -24.96 -20.02 4.88
N VAL A 412 -24.25 -19.01 5.39
CA VAL A 412 -24.50 -18.42 6.70
C VAL A 412 -24.55 -16.91 6.60
N GLU A 413 -25.38 -16.28 7.44
CA GLU A 413 -25.25 -14.85 7.72
C GLU A 413 -23.85 -14.57 8.27
N ALA A 414 -23.11 -13.73 7.56
CA ALA A 414 -21.75 -13.36 7.92
C ALA A 414 -21.74 -12.09 8.76
N LEU A 415 -22.27 -10.99 8.23
CA LEU A 415 -22.31 -9.68 8.89
C LEU A 415 -23.33 -8.75 8.23
N VAL A 416 -23.68 -7.67 8.93
CA VAL A 416 -24.52 -6.58 8.44
C VAL A 416 -23.62 -5.45 7.94
N LEU A 417 -23.76 -5.06 6.66
CA LEU A 417 -22.99 -3.98 6.03
C LEU A 417 -23.54 -2.59 6.35
N ARG A 418 -24.83 -2.48 6.68
CA ARG A 418 -25.45 -1.21 7.05
C ARG A 418 -24.98 -0.77 8.44
N VAL A 419 -23.95 0.07 8.45
CA VAL A 419 -23.44 0.73 9.66
C VAL A 419 -24.17 2.05 9.83
N ARG A 420 -24.79 2.25 10.98
CA ARG A 420 -25.60 3.45 11.25
C ARG A 420 -24.82 4.75 10.97
N GLY A 421 -25.51 5.72 10.37
CA GLY A 421 -24.92 7.01 10.00
C GLY A 421 -24.15 7.00 8.68
N PHE A 422 -23.75 5.82 8.19
CA PHE A 422 -23.26 5.63 6.83
C PHE A 422 -24.42 5.28 5.89
N PRO A 423 -24.27 5.52 4.58
CA PRO A 423 -25.32 5.18 3.61
C PRO A 423 -25.41 3.66 3.37
N ASP A 424 -26.52 3.23 2.76
CA ASP A 424 -26.81 1.83 2.43
C ASP A 424 -26.11 1.35 1.13
N TYR A 425 -24.94 1.91 0.82
CA TYR A 425 -24.09 1.56 -0.31
C TYR A 425 -22.61 1.69 0.09
N LEU A 426 -21.70 1.06 -0.65
CA LEU A 426 -20.26 1.17 -0.40
C LEU A 426 -19.82 2.64 -0.50
N SER A 427 -19.43 3.25 0.61
CA SER A 427 -19.12 4.68 0.61
C SER A 427 -17.63 4.99 0.64
N PHE A 428 -17.28 6.20 0.19
CA PHE A 428 -15.95 6.77 0.33
C PHE A 428 -16.01 8.03 1.20
N GLY A 429 -15.08 8.12 2.14
CA GLY A 429 -14.85 9.29 2.97
C GLY A 429 -13.42 9.76 2.90
N ALA A 430 -13.12 10.90 3.52
CA ALA A 430 -11.80 11.51 3.43
C ALA A 430 -11.35 12.22 4.70
N LEU A 431 -10.03 12.28 4.90
CA LEU A 431 -9.42 13.12 5.92
C LEU A 431 -9.67 14.60 5.57
N THR A 432 -9.94 15.42 6.59
CA THR A 432 -9.79 16.86 6.52
C THR A 432 -8.71 17.34 7.48
N ASN A 433 -7.86 18.26 7.02
CA ASN A 433 -6.96 19.03 7.89
C ASN A 433 -7.60 20.33 8.40
N LEU A 434 -8.89 20.52 8.12
CA LEU A 434 -9.70 21.69 8.50
C LEU A 434 -9.19 23.04 7.97
N VAL A 435 -8.27 23.04 6.99
CA VAL A 435 -7.80 24.26 6.32
C VAL A 435 -8.88 24.82 5.40
N ASP A 436 -9.52 23.95 4.61
CA ASP A 436 -10.69 24.31 3.80
C ASP A 436 -11.99 24.05 4.55
N THR A 437 -12.49 25.09 5.22
CA THR A 437 -13.77 25.05 5.94
C THR A 437 -14.99 25.22 5.02
N THR A 438 -14.79 25.47 3.72
CA THR A 438 -15.88 25.46 2.73
C THR A 438 -16.19 24.05 2.22
N GLY A 439 -15.23 23.13 2.39
CA GLY A 439 -15.35 21.73 1.99
C GLY A 439 -15.43 21.55 0.47
N LYS A 440 -14.75 22.40 -0.30
CA LYS A 440 -14.81 22.41 -1.76
C LYS A 440 -14.34 21.08 -2.35
N ASP A 441 -13.18 20.60 -1.90
CA ASP A 441 -12.58 19.34 -2.39
C ASP A 441 -13.46 18.13 -2.01
N LEU A 442 -13.94 18.13 -0.77
CA LEU A 442 -14.83 17.10 -0.24
C LEU A 442 -16.17 17.05 -1.00
N THR A 443 -16.72 18.23 -1.34
CA THR A 443 -17.92 18.36 -2.18
C THR A 443 -17.65 17.87 -3.60
N ALA A 444 -16.51 18.21 -4.20
CA ALA A 444 -16.16 17.78 -5.56
C ALA A 444 -16.10 16.26 -5.69
N ALA A 445 -15.58 15.58 -4.67
CA ALA A 445 -15.57 14.12 -4.58
C ALA A 445 -16.91 13.50 -4.20
N ARG A 446 -17.89 14.27 -3.71
CA ARG A 446 -19.19 13.77 -3.21
C ARG A 446 -19.04 12.74 -2.07
N VAL A 447 -18.10 13.00 -1.15
CA VAL A 447 -17.83 12.10 -0.02
C VAL A 447 -19.06 11.89 0.87
N SER A 448 -19.18 10.71 1.48
CA SER A 448 -20.28 10.40 2.42
C SER A 448 -19.87 10.54 3.89
N SER A 449 -18.57 10.70 4.16
CA SER A 449 -18.06 10.98 5.50
C SER A 449 -16.75 11.78 5.44
N ILE A 450 -16.46 12.46 6.54
CA ILE A 450 -15.24 13.26 6.70
C ILE A 450 -14.64 12.90 8.05
N PHE A 451 -13.34 12.63 8.11
CA PHE A 451 -12.69 12.32 9.37
C PHE A 451 -11.59 13.30 9.75
N ALA A 452 -11.38 13.47 11.06
CA ALA A 452 -10.34 14.30 11.66
C ALA A 452 -10.00 13.78 13.06
N TYR A 453 -8.87 14.23 13.61
CA TYR A 453 -8.43 13.88 14.95
C TYR A 453 -9.02 14.85 15.98
N ALA A 454 -9.51 14.32 17.11
CA ALA A 454 -10.08 15.13 18.18
C ALA A 454 -8.99 15.75 19.08
N GLY A 455 -9.32 16.86 19.74
CA GLY A 455 -8.41 17.49 20.73
C GLY A 455 -7.47 18.52 20.14
N PHE A 456 -6.41 18.89 20.87
CA PHE A 456 -5.42 19.88 20.39
C PHE A 456 -4.26 19.21 19.64
N ASP A 457 -3.75 18.10 20.17
CA ASP A 457 -2.62 17.37 19.59
C ASP A 457 -3.04 16.14 18.75
N GLY A 458 -4.31 15.76 18.78
CA GLY A 458 -4.80 14.55 18.11
C GLY A 458 -4.39 13.25 18.81
N ALA A 459 -3.80 13.32 20.00
CA ALA A 459 -3.26 12.21 20.78
C ALA A 459 -3.98 12.03 22.14
N GLY A 460 -5.14 12.66 22.31
CA GLY A 460 -6.00 12.54 23.50
C GLY A 460 -5.76 13.59 24.59
N ASP A 461 -4.72 14.41 24.44
CA ASP A 461 -4.37 15.49 25.37
C ASP A 461 -4.23 15.00 26.83
N ALA A 462 -3.51 13.89 27.01
CA ALA A 462 -3.40 13.14 28.27
C ALA A 462 -2.88 13.96 29.47
N ASP A 463 -2.17 15.06 29.23
CA ASP A 463 -1.60 15.89 30.28
C ASP A 463 -2.62 16.86 30.92
N ARG A 464 -3.83 17.02 30.36
CA ARG A 464 -4.80 18.00 30.84
C ARG A 464 -6.25 17.70 30.48
N TYR A 465 -7.18 18.28 31.23
CA TYR A 465 -8.54 18.48 30.74
C TYR A 465 -8.59 19.63 29.72
N LEU A 466 -9.27 19.39 28.60
CA LEU A 466 -9.60 20.44 27.65
C LEU A 466 -10.84 21.23 28.10
N ASP A 467 -10.78 22.56 27.97
CA ASP A 467 -11.95 23.42 28.16
C ASP A 467 -12.91 23.35 26.94
N ASP A 468 -12.36 23.11 25.74
CA ASP A 468 -13.10 22.97 24.48
C ASP A 468 -12.34 22.03 23.51
N ASP A 469 -13.07 21.48 22.54
CA ASP A 469 -12.52 20.70 21.43
C ASP A 469 -13.02 21.32 20.10
N THR A 470 -12.22 22.27 19.63
CA THR A 470 -12.52 23.05 18.42
C THR A 470 -12.43 22.21 17.16
N GLN A 471 -11.60 21.15 17.14
CA GLN A 471 -11.51 20.23 16.01
C GLN A 471 -12.81 19.46 15.84
N THR A 472 -13.35 18.88 16.91
CA THR A 472 -14.66 18.21 16.85
C THR A 472 -15.76 19.17 16.36
N THR A 473 -15.81 20.39 16.91
CA THR A 473 -16.79 21.41 16.47
C THR A 473 -16.66 21.74 14.98
N ALA A 474 -15.43 21.95 14.50
CA ALA A 474 -15.17 22.32 13.12
C ALA A 474 -15.50 21.19 12.15
N THR A 475 -15.16 19.94 12.49
CA THR A 475 -15.45 18.77 11.65
C THR A 475 -16.96 18.54 11.51
N VAL A 476 -17.72 18.65 12.60
CA VAL A 476 -19.20 18.51 12.55
C VAL A 476 -19.83 19.60 11.67
N LYS A 477 -19.35 20.85 11.78
CA LYS A 477 -19.84 21.96 10.95
C LYS A 477 -19.45 21.81 9.50
N LEU A 478 -18.23 21.34 9.23
CA LEU A 478 -17.77 21.07 7.86
C LEU A 478 -18.60 19.96 7.21
N ALA A 479 -18.91 18.89 7.94
CA ALA A 479 -19.78 17.82 7.44
C ALA A 479 -21.18 18.34 7.09
N ALA A 480 -21.78 19.17 7.95
CA ALA A 480 -23.05 19.83 7.63
C ALA A 480 -22.94 20.72 6.37
N GLN A 481 -21.85 21.50 6.24
CA GLN A 481 -21.62 22.35 5.07
C GLN A 481 -21.47 21.55 3.78
N VAL A 482 -20.71 20.46 3.79
CA VAL A 482 -20.57 19.58 2.61
C VAL A 482 -21.91 18.92 2.28
N SER A 483 -22.67 18.48 3.28
CA SER A 483 -24.02 17.96 3.09
C SER A 483 -24.94 18.96 2.39
N GLU A 484 -24.93 20.23 2.83
CA GLU A 484 -25.67 21.31 2.17
C GLU A 484 -25.23 21.52 0.71
N ASN A 485 -23.93 21.52 0.46
CA ASN A 485 -23.37 21.65 -0.89
C ASN A 485 -23.78 20.47 -1.81
N LEU A 486 -24.02 19.30 -1.23
CA LEU A 486 -24.48 18.08 -1.90
C LEU A 486 -26.01 17.94 -1.91
N ASN A 487 -26.74 19.06 -1.80
CA ASN A 487 -28.21 19.12 -1.83
C ASN A 487 -28.89 18.25 -0.73
N GLY A 488 -28.26 18.17 0.44
CA GLY A 488 -28.79 17.45 1.60
C GLY A 488 -28.42 15.97 1.65
N GLN A 489 -27.52 15.49 0.78
CA GLN A 489 -26.91 14.16 0.96
C GLN A 489 -26.21 14.12 2.34
N PRO A 490 -26.54 13.16 3.23
CA PRO A 490 -25.90 13.07 4.53
C PRO A 490 -24.38 12.89 4.42
N VAL A 491 -23.64 13.63 5.24
CA VAL A 491 -22.19 13.47 5.39
C VAL A 491 -21.89 13.28 6.88
N LEU A 492 -21.34 12.13 7.24
CA LEU A 492 -21.05 11.79 8.63
C LEU A 492 -19.69 12.38 9.06
N PRO A 493 -19.61 13.22 10.11
CA PRO A 493 -18.34 13.55 10.74
C PRO A 493 -17.84 12.36 11.56
N VAL A 494 -16.60 11.94 11.35
CA VAL A 494 -15.95 10.83 12.06
C VAL A 494 -14.74 11.35 12.82
N MET A 495 -14.73 11.22 14.15
CA MET A 495 -13.62 11.68 14.98
C MET A 495 -12.71 10.51 15.36
N VAL A 496 -11.42 10.68 15.15
CA VAL A 496 -10.39 9.79 15.72
C VAL A 496 -10.09 10.26 17.14
N ASN A 497 -10.22 9.38 18.13
CA ASN A 497 -10.08 9.75 19.53
C ASN A 497 -9.21 8.75 20.30
N TYR A 498 -8.24 9.27 21.06
CA TYR A 498 -7.40 8.50 21.95
C TYR A 498 -7.80 8.75 23.40
N THR A 499 -8.22 7.68 24.09
CA THR A 499 -8.20 7.63 25.55
C THR A 499 -6.86 7.10 26.07
N ILE A 500 -6.11 6.36 25.23
CA ILE A 500 -4.70 6.00 25.42
C ILE A 500 -4.02 6.04 24.04
N ASN A 501 -2.98 6.87 23.87
CA ASN A 501 -2.16 6.86 22.66
C ASN A 501 -0.93 5.97 22.85
N LEU A 502 -0.75 4.97 21.98
CA LEU A 502 0.41 4.06 21.95
C LEU A 502 1.28 4.22 20.69
N SER A 503 1.00 5.22 19.84
CA SER A 503 1.69 5.40 18.55
C SER A 503 3.15 5.83 18.68
N LEU A 504 3.54 6.44 19.81
CA LEU A 504 4.87 7.01 20.05
C LEU A 504 5.78 6.08 20.89
N GLY A 505 5.33 4.87 21.22
CA GLY A 505 6.01 3.97 22.14
C GLY A 505 5.75 4.30 23.62
N ASP A 506 6.61 3.81 24.51
CA ASP A 506 6.45 3.87 25.98
C ASP A 506 5.10 3.32 26.50
N ASN A 507 4.69 2.18 25.95
CA ASN A 507 3.39 1.58 26.20
C ASN A 507 3.10 1.36 27.69
N GLU A 508 4.10 0.95 28.48
CA GLU A 508 3.91 0.66 29.91
C GLU A 508 3.50 1.90 30.69
N THR A 509 4.20 3.02 30.49
CA THR A 509 3.90 4.27 31.19
C THR A 509 2.49 4.76 30.84
N HIS A 510 2.13 4.71 29.56
CA HIS A 510 0.81 5.14 29.09
C HIS A 510 -0.32 4.27 29.66
N LEU A 511 -0.13 2.95 29.72
CA LEU A 511 -1.14 2.02 30.25
C LEU A 511 -1.32 2.11 31.78
N GLN A 512 -0.28 2.52 32.52
CA GLN A 512 -0.31 2.58 33.98
C GLN A 512 -0.62 3.97 34.55
N ASN A 513 -0.65 5.01 33.72
CA ASN A 513 -0.84 6.38 34.20
C ASN A 513 -2.33 6.72 34.38
N ALA A 514 -2.81 6.60 35.62
CA ALA A 514 -4.20 6.86 35.99
C ALA A 514 -4.64 8.32 35.75
N GLU A 515 -3.76 9.31 35.95
CA GLU A 515 -4.07 10.72 35.74
C GLU A 515 -4.25 11.02 34.24
N TRP A 516 -3.36 10.47 33.42
CA TRP A 516 -3.47 10.58 31.97
C TRP A 516 -4.76 9.95 31.44
N LEU A 517 -5.08 8.75 31.94
CA LEU A 517 -6.31 8.09 31.55
C LEU A 517 -7.56 8.87 31.98
N GLU A 518 -7.53 9.51 33.17
CA GLU A 518 -8.61 10.37 33.64
C GLU A 518 -8.84 11.54 32.67
N HIS A 519 -7.77 12.26 32.31
CA HIS A 519 -7.87 13.39 31.38
C HIS A 519 -8.38 12.96 30.01
N SER A 520 -7.79 11.92 29.42
CA SER A 520 -8.18 11.48 28.08
C SER A 520 -9.61 10.93 28.05
N PHE A 521 -10.08 10.21 29.07
CA PHE A 521 -11.51 9.88 29.20
C PHE A 521 -12.37 11.14 29.26
N GLY A 522 -11.94 12.15 30.03
CA GLY A 522 -12.63 13.43 30.10
C GLY A 522 -12.72 14.14 28.76
N ASN A 523 -11.64 14.13 27.98
CA ASN A 523 -11.56 14.77 26.67
C ASN A 523 -12.40 14.00 25.63
N PHE A 524 -12.45 12.68 25.72
CA PHE A 524 -13.36 11.88 24.89
C PHE A 524 -14.83 12.17 25.19
N ILE A 525 -15.22 12.25 26.47
CA ILE A 525 -16.57 12.67 26.88
C ILE A 525 -16.91 14.06 26.31
N LEU A 526 -15.96 15.00 26.35
CA LEU A 526 -16.15 16.33 25.79
C LEU A 526 -16.44 16.27 24.28
N SER A 527 -15.62 15.55 23.51
CA SER A 527 -15.81 15.38 22.05
C SER A 527 -17.20 14.81 21.74
N MET A 528 -17.63 13.76 22.45
CA MET A 528 -18.98 13.20 22.30
C MET A 528 -20.10 14.20 22.64
N GLN A 529 -19.97 14.96 23.74
CA GLN A 529 -20.95 15.98 24.12
C GLN A 529 -21.03 17.13 23.09
N ILE A 530 -19.89 17.51 22.50
CA ILE A 530 -19.83 18.51 21.42
C ILE A 530 -20.52 17.98 20.17
N ALA A 531 -20.17 16.77 19.72
CA ALA A 531 -20.78 16.17 18.53
C ALA A 531 -22.31 16.15 18.63
N ARG A 532 -22.86 15.71 19.76
CA ARG A 532 -24.31 15.68 20.00
C ARG A 532 -24.97 17.06 20.06
N ARG A 533 -24.23 18.08 20.52
CA ARG A 533 -24.74 19.45 20.63
C ARG A 533 -24.71 20.19 19.29
N GLU A 534 -23.65 20.00 18.51
CA GLU A 534 -23.42 20.74 17.26
C GLU A 534 -24.04 20.03 16.04
N SER A 535 -24.23 18.70 16.10
CA SER A 535 -24.85 17.93 15.00
C SER A 535 -26.38 18.07 15.03
N SER A 536 -26.98 18.08 13.84
CA SER A 536 -28.43 18.03 13.65
C SER A 536 -28.92 16.71 13.05
N SER A 537 -27.99 15.79 12.77
CA SER A 537 -28.25 14.46 12.22
C SER A 537 -28.73 13.48 13.30
N GLU A 538 -29.41 12.41 12.90
CA GLU A 538 -29.84 11.34 13.82
C GLU A 538 -28.65 10.64 14.50
N VAL A 539 -27.58 10.40 13.75
CA VAL A 539 -26.28 9.96 14.27
C VAL A 539 -25.40 11.19 14.42
N SER A 540 -25.03 11.54 15.66
CA SER A 540 -24.28 12.78 15.90
C SER A 540 -22.91 12.82 15.21
N ALA A 541 -22.19 11.70 15.26
CA ALA A 541 -20.86 11.50 14.68
C ALA A 541 -20.50 10.00 14.67
N GLY A 542 -19.45 9.66 13.94
CA GLY A 542 -18.70 8.42 14.09
C GLY A 542 -17.46 8.60 14.97
N PHE A 543 -17.02 7.55 15.65
CA PHE A 543 -15.77 7.55 16.41
C PHE A 543 -14.89 6.34 16.09
N ILE A 544 -13.63 6.59 15.74
CA ILE A 544 -12.58 5.57 15.69
C ILE A 544 -11.79 5.70 16.99
N VAL A 545 -11.90 4.70 17.86
CA VAL A 545 -11.34 4.78 19.22
C VAL A 545 -9.99 4.08 19.31
N ASN A 546 -9.05 4.77 19.97
CA ASN A 546 -7.73 4.30 20.35
C ASN A 546 -6.98 3.58 19.22
N PRO A 547 -6.65 4.26 18.10
CA PRO A 547 -5.73 3.69 17.14
C PRO A 547 -4.44 3.18 17.80
N ASP A 548 -3.84 2.14 17.22
CA ASP A 548 -2.66 1.42 17.69
C ASP A 548 -2.86 0.62 18.99
N PHE A 549 -3.93 0.85 19.75
CA PHE A 549 -4.10 0.21 21.04
C PHE A 549 -4.19 -1.31 20.93
N LEU A 550 -5.08 -1.82 20.08
CA LEU A 550 -5.22 -3.27 19.91
C LEU A 550 -3.97 -3.89 19.29
N GLY A 551 -3.37 -3.23 18.30
CA GLY A 551 -2.15 -3.70 17.62
C GLY A 551 -0.93 -3.77 18.53
N ALA A 552 -0.64 -2.69 19.28
CA ALA A 552 0.51 -2.63 20.19
C ALA A 552 0.38 -3.63 21.33
N ASN A 553 -0.80 -3.74 21.96
CA ASN A 553 -1.01 -4.72 23.02
C ASN A 553 -0.90 -6.17 22.51
N GLN A 554 -1.34 -6.43 21.27
CA GLN A 554 -1.18 -7.72 20.62
C GLN A 554 0.30 -8.05 20.36
N GLN A 555 1.05 -7.12 19.79
CA GLN A 555 2.47 -7.27 19.50
C GLN A 555 3.28 -7.54 20.78
N ASP A 556 2.92 -6.82 21.85
CA ASP A 556 3.49 -6.99 23.18
C ASP A 556 2.97 -8.24 23.93
N LYS A 557 2.07 -9.02 23.32
CA LYS A 557 1.46 -10.25 23.87
C LYS A 557 0.76 -10.03 25.22
N ARG A 558 0.24 -8.82 25.47
CA ARG A 558 -0.45 -8.50 26.72
C ARG A 558 -1.77 -9.24 26.80
N GLN A 559 -1.96 -9.94 27.91
CA GLN A 559 -3.13 -10.76 28.16
C GLN A 559 -4.32 -9.90 28.62
N PRO A 560 -5.56 -10.35 28.44
CA PRO A 560 -6.77 -9.65 28.93
C PRO A 560 -6.72 -9.27 30.42
N THR A 561 -6.00 -10.03 31.23
CA THR A 561 -5.84 -9.83 32.68
C THR A 561 -4.72 -8.86 33.07
N TYR A 562 -4.02 -8.25 32.10
CA TYR A 562 -2.98 -7.27 32.36
C TYR A 562 -3.55 -6.12 33.19
N ALA A 563 -2.90 -5.76 34.30
CA ALA A 563 -3.45 -4.82 35.28
C ALA A 563 -3.38 -3.37 34.75
N MET A 564 -4.48 -2.63 34.89
CA MET A 564 -4.60 -1.22 34.48
C MET A 564 -5.52 -0.45 35.42
N PRO A 565 -5.23 0.82 35.75
CA PRO A 565 -6.10 1.64 36.58
C PRO A 565 -7.23 2.27 35.74
N VAL A 566 -8.38 1.62 35.65
CA VAL A 566 -9.52 1.98 34.78
C VAL A 566 -10.65 2.67 35.55
N ALA A 567 -11.17 2.03 36.61
CA ALA A 567 -12.49 2.39 37.15
C ALA A 567 -12.47 3.71 37.96
N ALA A 568 -11.36 4.02 38.63
CA ALA A 568 -11.20 5.29 39.33
C ALA A 568 -11.04 6.49 38.36
N PRO A 569 -10.12 6.45 37.37
CA PRO A 569 -10.01 7.50 36.35
C PRO A 569 -11.31 7.77 35.60
N LEU A 570 -12.03 6.71 35.20
CA LEU A 570 -13.31 6.84 34.50
C LEU A 570 -14.36 7.58 35.34
N ARG A 571 -14.47 7.27 36.64
CA ARG A 571 -15.40 7.98 37.55
C ARG A 571 -15.05 9.45 37.71
N ALA A 572 -13.76 9.76 37.80
CA ALA A 572 -13.29 11.14 37.90
C ALA A 572 -13.61 11.93 36.63
N ALA A 573 -13.35 11.36 35.45
CA ALA A 573 -13.70 11.95 34.16
C ALA A 573 -15.21 12.24 34.02
N LEU A 574 -16.07 11.28 34.40
CA LEU A 574 -17.53 11.46 34.40
C LEU A 574 -17.97 12.60 35.34
N ALA A 575 -17.38 12.69 36.53
CA ALA A 575 -17.67 13.73 37.50
C ALA A 575 -17.25 15.12 36.96
N THR A 576 -16.05 15.23 36.38
CA THR A 576 -15.54 16.47 35.77
C THR A 576 -16.45 16.95 34.64
N ARG A 577 -16.92 16.04 33.78
CA ARG A 577 -17.80 16.34 32.64
C ARG A 577 -19.29 16.31 32.97
N LYS A 578 -19.63 16.14 34.26
CA LYS A 578 -21.00 16.18 34.80
C LYS A 578 -21.95 15.18 34.12
N VAL A 579 -21.44 13.98 33.82
CA VAL A 579 -22.25 12.87 33.30
C VAL A 579 -22.81 12.08 34.48
N ASP A 580 -24.13 12.03 34.60
CA ASP A 580 -24.82 11.28 35.66
C ASP A 580 -24.95 9.80 35.26
N ALA A 581 -23.89 9.03 35.52
CA ALA A 581 -23.84 7.60 35.26
C ALA A 581 -23.03 6.86 36.33
N THR A 582 -23.41 5.62 36.61
CA THR A 582 -22.67 4.74 37.51
C THR A 582 -21.85 3.75 36.69
N VAL A 583 -20.53 3.74 36.89
CA VAL A 583 -19.62 2.78 36.27
C VAL A 583 -19.99 1.35 36.73
N PRO A 584 -20.31 0.41 35.81
CA PRO A 584 -20.62 -0.97 36.16
C PRO A 584 -19.49 -1.68 36.91
N ASP A 585 -19.84 -2.51 37.91
CA ASP A 585 -18.87 -3.34 38.66
C ASP A 585 -18.14 -4.37 37.79
N THR A 586 -18.64 -4.63 36.58
CA THR A 586 -17.99 -5.51 35.58
C THR A 586 -16.77 -4.86 34.91
N ILE A 587 -16.63 -3.53 34.98
CA ILE A 587 -15.41 -2.84 34.55
C ILE A 587 -14.35 -3.04 35.63
N THR A 588 -13.37 -3.89 35.31
CA THR A 588 -12.29 -4.28 36.22
C THR A 588 -11.00 -3.49 35.96
N GLU A 589 -10.05 -3.55 36.90
CA GLU A 589 -8.73 -2.93 36.78
C GLU A 589 -7.79 -3.76 35.88
N THR A 590 -8.23 -4.05 34.65
CA THR A 590 -7.52 -4.88 33.68
C THR A 590 -7.65 -4.32 32.26
N LEU A 591 -6.83 -4.82 31.34
CA LEU A 591 -6.90 -4.50 29.90
C LEU A 591 -8.27 -4.80 29.29
N ALA A 592 -8.87 -5.96 29.59
CA ALA A 592 -10.24 -6.26 29.17
C ALA A 592 -11.28 -5.34 29.85
N GLY A 593 -11.04 -4.99 31.11
CA GLY A 593 -11.87 -4.01 31.83
C GLY A 593 -11.82 -2.61 31.20
N TYR A 594 -10.65 -2.19 30.70
CA TYR A 594 -10.47 -0.94 29.94
C TYR A 594 -11.25 -0.97 28.62
N VAL A 595 -11.15 -2.05 27.85
CA VAL A 595 -11.90 -2.20 26.59
C VAL A 595 -13.41 -2.10 26.85
N LEU A 596 -13.91 -2.80 27.88
CA LEU A 596 -15.31 -2.70 28.29
C LEU A 596 -15.69 -1.28 28.74
N ALA A 597 -14.79 -0.58 29.44
CA ALA A 597 -15.00 0.79 29.88
C ALA A 597 -15.19 1.77 28.71
N VAL A 598 -14.35 1.71 27.68
CA VAL A 598 -14.48 2.55 26.49
C VAL A 598 -15.81 2.28 25.78
N ASN A 599 -16.14 1.00 25.54
CA ASN A 599 -17.41 0.60 24.90
C ASN A 599 -18.63 1.11 25.68
N TRP A 600 -18.64 0.87 26.99
CA TRP A 600 -19.71 1.33 27.89
C TRP A 600 -19.82 2.86 27.89
N LEU A 601 -18.68 3.57 27.91
CA LEU A 601 -18.63 5.02 27.96
C LEU A 601 -19.31 5.65 26.74
N VAL A 602 -19.01 5.16 25.52
CA VAL A 602 -19.65 5.66 24.30
C VAL A 602 -21.16 5.43 24.34
N ARG A 603 -21.59 4.21 24.66
CA ARG A 603 -23.02 3.85 24.75
C ARG A 603 -23.76 4.62 25.85
N THR A 604 -23.05 5.11 26.86
CA THR A 604 -23.63 5.90 27.96
C THR A 604 -23.73 7.38 27.61
N VAL A 605 -22.68 7.96 27.02
CA VAL A 605 -22.58 9.41 26.77
C VAL A 605 -23.20 9.81 25.44
N ALA A 606 -23.02 8.99 24.41
CA ALA A 606 -23.50 9.20 23.05
C ALA A 606 -24.09 7.91 22.47
N PRO A 607 -25.23 7.41 23.01
CA PRO A 607 -25.87 6.19 22.51
C PRO A 607 -26.27 6.27 21.04
N ASP A 608 -26.41 7.47 20.47
CA ASP A 608 -26.72 7.74 19.07
C ASP A 608 -25.50 7.72 18.14
N ALA A 609 -24.28 7.95 18.63
CA ALA A 609 -23.05 7.94 17.83
C ALA A 609 -22.61 6.53 17.42
N THR A 610 -22.15 6.39 16.17
CA THR A 610 -21.53 5.15 15.69
C THR A 610 -20.07 5.09 16.14
N PHE A 611 -19.54 3.91 16.48
CA PHE A 611 -18.12 3.82 16.81
C PHE A 611 -17.52 2.45 16.53
N GLY A 612 -16.20 2.42 16.38
CA GLY A 612 -15.42 1.22 16.15
C GLY A 612 -14.02 1.32 16.72
N TRP A 613 -13.44 0.16 17.07
CA TRP A 613 -12.01 0.09 17.37
C TRP A 613 -11.19 0.08 16.09
N GLN A 614 -9.89 0.31 16.23
CA GLN A 614 -8.94 0.20 15.13
C GLN A 614 -7.92 -0.92 15.38
N ILE A 615 -7.50 -1.58 14.31
CA ILE A 615 -6.34 -2.46 14.27
C ILE A 615 -5.37 -2.05 13.17
N ASN A 616 -4.09 -2.39 13.35
CA ASN A 616 -3.07 -2.20 12.33
C ASN A 616 -2.66 -3.54 11.71
N LEU A 617 -2.25 -3.48 10.45
CA LEU A 617 -1.66 -4.61 9.73
C LEU A 617 -0.48 -5.25 10.48
N TRP A 618 0.31 -4.43 11.19
CA TRP A 618 1.49 -4.85 11.93
C TRP A 618 1.20 -5.45 13.31
N GLY A 619 -0.07 -5.53 13.76
CA GLY A 619 -0.42 -6.10 15.07
C GLY A 619 0.00 -7.56 15.26
N VAL A 620 0.18 -8.32 14.17
CA VAL A 620 0.64 -9.72 14.17
C VAL A 620 2.03 -9.84 13.51
N GLY A 621 3.06 -9.58 14.32
CA GLY A 621 4.46 -9.61 13.88
C GLY A 621 4.89 -8.24 13.39
N ALA A 622 5.30 -8.17 12.13
CA ALA A 622 5.62 -6.93 11.44
C ALA A 622 4.90 -6.97 10.06
N GLY A 623 4.54 -5.81 9.49
CA GLY A 623 3.62 -5.70 8.35
C GLY A 623 4.12 -6.32 7.04
N GLU A 624 5.37 -6.78 6.99
CA GLU A 624 6.08 -7.26 5.82
C GLU A 624 5.65 -8.67 5.37
N TRP A 625 4.84 -9.38 6.16
CA TRP A 625 4.23 -10.65 5.75
C TRP A 625 3.42 -10.51 4.43
N ILE A 626 3.05 -9.27 4.10
CA ILE A 626 2.40 -8.91 2.84
C ILE A 626 3.22 -9.31 1.60
N TYR A 627 4.55 -9.42 1.71
CA TYR A 627 5.43 -9.79 0.61
C TYR A 627 5.69 -11.30 0.50
N GLU A 628 5.29 -12.10 1.50
CA GLU A 628 5.51 -13.55 1.51
C GLU A 628 4.87 -14.23 0.29
N ALA A 629 5.48 -15.32 -0.18
CA ALA A 629 5.01 -16.03 -1.38
C ALA A 629 3.71 -16.81 -1.16
N ASP A 630 3.46 -17.27 0.07
CA ASP A 630 2.30 -18.09 0.42
C ASP A 630 1.02 -17.24 0.48
N GLU A 631 0.01 -17.60 -0.30
CA GLU A 631 -1.28 -16.91 -0.40
C GLU A 631 -2.23 -17.22 0.77
N GLY A 632 -1.91 -18.20 1.63
CA GLY A 632 -2.67 -18.49 2.87
C GLY A 632 -2.39 -17.52 4.02
N VAL A 633 -1.26 -16.80 3.95
CA VAL A 633 -0.78 -15.92 5.03
C VAL A 633 -1.79 -14.84 5.45
N PRO A 634 -2.49 -14.11 4.55
CA PRO A 634 -3.45 -13.09 4.97
C PRO A 634 -4.55 -13.63 5.90
N ALA A 635 -5.08 -14.82 5.60
CA ALA A 635 -6.12 -15.45 6.41
C ALA A 635 -5.59 -15.89 7.79
N ASP A 636 -4.38 -16.45 7.84
CA ASP A 636 -3.74 -16.85 9.10
C ASP A 636 -3.46 -15.64 10.01
N LYS A 637 -2.96 -14.53 9.46
CA LYS A 637 -2.73 -13.30 10.21
C LYS A 637 -4.04 -12.70 10.71
N ALA A 638 -5.07 -12.65 9.87
CA ALA A 638 -6.40 -12.19 10.24
C ALA A 638 -6.97 -13.01 11.42
N LYS A 639 -6.83 -14.34 11.36
CA LYS A 639 -7.26 -15.22 12.45
C LYS A 639 -6.58 -14.88 13.78
N LEU A 640 -5.27 -14.68 13.78
CA LEU A 640 -4.53 -14.31 14.99
C LEU A 640 -4.99 -12.97 15.57
N THR A 641 -5.27 -11.99 14.71
CA THR A 641 -5.86 -10.70 15.11
C THR A 641 -7.25 -10.88 15.71
N VAL A 642 -8.15 -11.61 15.04
CA VAL A 642 -9.52 -11.83 15.53
C VAL A 642 -9.54 -12.58 16.86
N ASP A 643 -8.74 -13.65 17.00
CA ASP A 643 -8.64 -14.42 18.24
C ASP A 643 -8.20 -13.51 19.41
N TYR A 644 -7.29 -12.56 19.16
CA TYR A 644 -6.85 -11.59 20.17
C TYR A 644 -7.95 -10.60 20.54
N ILE A 645 -8.61 -9.98 19.56
CA ILE A 645 -9.74 -9.05 19.76
C ILE A 645 -10.86 -9.71 20.57
N GLN A 646 -11.21 -10.95 20.22
CA GLN A 646 -12.22 -11.73 20.92
C GLN A 646 -11.81 -12.04 22.36
N SER A 647 -10.53 -12.32 22.62
CA SER A 647 -10.02 -12.56 23.98
C SER A 647 -10.16 -11.35 24.90
N LEU A 648 -10.12 -10.13 24.34
CA LEU A 648 -10.34 -8.88 25.07
C LEU A 648 -11.83 -8.55 25.27
N GLY A 649 -12.72 -9.23 24.56
CA GLY A 649 -14.16 -8.98 24.61
C GLY A 649 -14.60 -7.70 23.90
N ALA A 650 -13.79 -7.14 23.00
CA ALA A 650 -14.03 -5.83 22.37
C ALA A 650 -15.35 -5.74 21.57
N TYR A 651 -15.83 -6.86 21.03
CA TYR A 651 -17.09 -6.95 20.28
C TYR A 651 -18.07 -7.96 20.92
N SER A 652 -18.15 -7.95 22.26
CA SER A 652 -19.04 -8.83 23.02
C SER A 652 -19.83 -8.07 24.08
N GLY A 653 -20.94 -8.66 24.55
CA GLY A 653 -21.80 -8.09 25.60
C GLY A 653 -22.79 -7.05 25.08
N ASP A 654 -23.22 -6.13 25.94
CA ASP A 654 -24.33 -5.20 25.65
C ASP A 654 -23.88 -3.89 24.96
N TYR A 655 -22.57 -3.65 24.87
CA TYR A 655 -21.99 -2.38 24.43
C TYR A 655 -21.14 -2.54 23.16
N VAL A 656 -21.58 -3.41 22.25
CA VAL A 656 -20.81 -3.77 21.04
C VAL A 656 -20.64 -2.53 20.13
N PRO A 657 -19.41 -2.27 19.64
CA PRO A 657 -19.15 -1.28 18.60
C PRO A 657 -19.81 -1.67 17.26
N ASP A 658 -19.99 -0.70 16.37
CA ASP A 658 -20.74 -0.86 15.13
C ASP A 658 -19.87 -1.35 13.95
N PHE A 659 -18.56 -1.11 14.00
CA PHE A 659 -17.61 -1.48 12.95
C PHE A 659 -16.19 -1.67 13.51
N LEU A 660 -15.28 -2.20 12.69
CA LEU A 660 -13.83 -2.24 12.97
C LEU A 660 -13.05 -1.46 11.89
N ALA A 661 -12.19 -0.53 12.28
CA ALA A 661 -11.28 0.15 11.37
C ALA A 661 -9.97 -0.61 11.19
N ILE A 662 -9.42 -0.64 9.98
CA ILE A 662 -8.18 -1.33 9.66
C ILE A 662 -7.21 -0.37 8.99
N ASP A 663 -6.08 -0.14 9.65
CA ASP A 663 -4.98 0.67 9.13
C ASP A 663 -3.92 -0.22 8.48
N ARG A 664 -3.44 0.24 7.32
CA ARG A 664 -2.33 -0.36 6.58
C ARG A 664 -0.99 0.28 6.93
N TYR A 665 -0.98 1.49 7.48
CA TYR A 665 0.03 2.54 7.40
C TYR A 665 -0.22 3.49 6.23
N GLU A 666 -0.50 4.75 6.56
CA GLU A 666 -1.07 5.73 5.62
C GLU A 666 -0.14 6.14 4.47
N ALA A 667 1.18 5.99 4.60
CA ALA A 667 2.11 6.61 3.65
C ALA A 667 1.91 6.10 2.20
N ASP A 668 1.98 7.03 1.25
CA ASP A 668 1.87 6.76 -0.19
C ASP A 668 3.06 5.91 -0.67
N ASP A 669 2.77 4.84 -1.44
CA ASP A 669 3.69 3.70 -1.64
C ASP A 669 5.10 4.07 -2.12
N PHE A 670 5.25 5.11 -2.95
CA PHE A 670 6.52 5.50 -3.56
C PHE A 670 7.15 6.74 -2.91
N THR A 671 6.85 6.97 -1.64
CA THR A 671 7.53 7.94 -0.78
C THR A 671 8.53 7.24 0.14
N VAL A 672 9.65 7.90 0.49
CA VAL A 672 10.66 7.40 1.46
C VAL A 672 9.97 6.92 2.74
N ARG A 673 8.96 7.66 3.20
CA ARG A 673 8.20 7.32 4.39
C ARG A 673 7.55 5.94 4.28
N ALA A 674 7.06 5.56 3.11
CA ALA A 674 6.40 4.29 2.89
C ALA A 674 7.40 3.15 2.66
N TYR A 675 8.22 3.22 1.61
CA TYR A 675 9.15 2.14 1.29
C TYR A 675 10.27 1.98 2.32
N GLY A 676 10.70 3.07 2.97
CA GLY A 676 11.67 3.01 4.08
C GLY A 676 11.16 2.24 5.30
N ASN A 677 9.83 2.12 5.46
CA ASN A 677 9.18 1.39 6.55
C ASN A 677 8.54 0.06 6.10
N GLY A 678 8.83 -0.42 4.88
CA GLY A 678 8.28 -1.70 4.40
C GLY A 678 6.86 -1.64 3.84
N TYR A 679 6.35 -0.45 3.53
CA TYR A 679 4.98 -0.22 3.07
C TYR A 679 4.94 0.31 1.62
N CYS A 680 5.53 -0.44 0.68
CA CYS A 680 5.51 -0.12 -0.76
C CYS A 680 4.70 -1.18 -1.51
N TYR A 681 3.47 -0.87 -1.89
CA TYR A 681 2.57 -1.86 -2.47
C TYR A 681 2.46 -1.73 -3.99
N ALA A 682 2.43 -2.89 -4.65
CA ALA A 682 1.97 -3.08 -6.02
C ALA A 682 0.67 -3.93 -5.99
N PRO A 683 0.06 -4.28 -7.15
CA PRO A 683 -1.26 -4.91 -7.18
C PRO A 683 -1.38 -6.17 -6.33
N ARG A 684 -0.32 -6.99 -6.25
CA ARG A 684 -0.30 -8.21 -5.43
C ARG A 684 -0.41 -7.90 -3.93
N GLN A 685 0.31 -6.89 -3.43
CA GLN A 685 0.27 -6.53 -2.01
C GLN A 685 -1.09 -5.92 -1.63
N TRP A 686 -1.67 -5.08 -2.48
CA TRP A 686 -3.03 -4.56 -2.25
C TRP A 686 -4.07 -5.68 -2.18
N ARG A 687 -4.00 -6.67 -3.10
CA ARG A 687 -4.87 -7.85 -3.04
C ARG A 687 -4.76 -8.60 -1.71
N ARG A 688 -3.53 -8.82 -1.23
CA ARG A 688 -3.27 -9.50 0.05
C ARG A 688 -3.77 -8.71 1.25
N TYR A 689 -3.68 -7.38 1.21
CA TYR A 689 -4.26 -6.51 2.23
C TYR A 689 -5.78 -6.68 2.30
N TYR A 690 -6.47 -6.63 1.16
CA TYR A 690 -7.94 -6.80 1.14
C TYR A 690 -8.40 -8.23 1.47
N GLN A 691 -7.58 -9.25 1.18
CA GLN A 691 -7.81 -10.62 1.67
C GLN A 691 -7.72 -10.70 3.21
N PHE A 692 -6.77 -10.01 3.83
CA PHE A 692 -6.70 -9.89 5.28
C PHE A 692 -7.93 -9.16 5.84
N VAL A 693 -8.34 -8.06 5.21
CA VAL A 693 -9.56 -7.30 5.57
C VAL A 693 -10.79 -8.19 5.51
N GLN A 694 -10.99 -8.95 4.42
CA GLN A 694 -12.08 -9.92 4.27
C GLN A 694 -12.05 -10.95 5.39
N ALA A 695 -10.90 -11.58 5.63
CA ALA A 695 -10.77 -12.60 6.64
C ALA A 695 -11.04 -12.06 8.05
N VAL A 696 -10.62 -10.83 8.36
CA VAL A 696 -10.97 -10.17 9.64
C VAL A 696 -12.48 -9.97 9.75
N ALA A 697 -13.11 -9.40 8.73
CA ALA A 697 -14.55 -9.11 8.73
C ALA A 697 -15.40 -10.37 8.93
N LEU A 698 -15.11 -11.43 8.15
CA LEU A 698 -15.86 -12.69 8.19
C LEU A 698 -15.65 -13.47 9.50
N ASN A 699 -14.43 -13.48 10.05
CA ASN A 699 -14.16 -14.18 11.31
C ASN A 699 -14.68 -13.40 12.53
N LEU A 700 -14.63 -12.07 12.50
CA LEU A 700 -15.14 -11.23 13.59
C LEU A 700 -16.66 -11.03 13.51
N LYS A 701 -17.25 -11.18 12.31
CA LYS A 701 -18.66 -10.92 11.99
C LYS A 701 -19.07 -9.47 12.20
N ILE A 702 -18.16 -8.55 11.88
CA ILE A 702 -18.32 -7.10 12.05
C ILE A 702 -17.90 -6.44 10.73
N PRO A 703 -18.68 -5.48 10.21
CA PRO A 703 -18.30 -4.74 9.02
C PRO A 703 -17.03 -3.92 9.27
N VAL A 704 -16.18 -3.85 8.25
CA VAL A 704 -14.84 -3.25 8.36
C VAL A 704 -14.72 -1.97 7.54
N MET A 705 -13.91 -1.06 8.05
CA MET A 705 -13.57 0.22 7.44
C MET A 705 -12.06 0.23 7.20
N PRO A 706 -11.57 -0.02 5.97
CA PRO A 706 -10.23 0.39 5.60
C PRO A 706 -10.09 1.90 5.85
N TRP A 707 -9.21 2.25 6.79
CA TRP A 707 -9.10 3.59 7.33
C TRP A 707 -7.71 4.13 7.08
N GLN A 708 -7.66 5.43 6.77
CA GLN A 708 -6.43 6.17 6.46
C GLN A 708 -5.67 5.58 5.27
N ILE A 709 -6.42 5.18 4.25
CA ILE A 709 -5.87 4.50 3.07
C ILE A 709 -5.32 5.53 2.09
N PRO A 710 -4.06 5.40 1.61
CA PRO A 710 -3.52 6.27 0.58
C PRO A 710 -4.33 6.16 -0.72
N ALA A 711 -4.70 7.30 -1.28
CA ALA A 711 -5.39 7.40 -2.55
C ALA A 711 -4.47 7.85 -3.69
N SER A 712 -3.15 7.82 -3.48
CA SER A 712 -2.17 8.10 -4.54
C SER A 712 -2.33 7.16 -5.72
N ARG A 713 -2.15 7.71 -6.92
CA ARG A 713 -2.15 6.95 -8.17
C ARG A 713 -0.73 6.80 -8.69
N ILE A 714 -0.53 5.83 -9.57
CA ILE A 714 0.73 5.64 -10.29
C ILE A 714 0.64 6.35 -11.64
N PRO A 715 1.68 7.10 -12.06
CA PRO A 715 1.66 7.80 -13.34
C PRO A 715 2.01 6.86 -14.50
N SER A 716 1.35 7.08 -15.64
CA SER A 716 1.65 6.37 -16.88
C SER A 716 2.90 6.94 -17.57
N VAL A 717 3.44 6.21 -18.55
CA VAL A 717 4.54 6.68 -19.43
C VAL A 717 4.23 7.98 -20.18
N SER A 718 2.95 8.35 -20.31
CA SER A 718 2.54 9.57 -21.01
C SER A 718 2.66 10.84 -20.16
N GLU A 719 2.93 10.68 -18.87
CA GLU A 719 2.93 11.78 -17.90
C GLU A 719 4.35 12.23 -17.57
N ASP A 720 4.54 13.54 -17.46
CA ASP A 720 5.83 14.13 -17.08
C ASP A 720 6.04 13.99 -15.57
N VAL A 721 6.93 13.09 -15.17
CA VAL A 721 7.32 12.85 -13.77
C VAL A 721 8.74 13.34 -13.58
N LYS A 722 8.94 14.18 -12.56
CA LYS A 722 10.25 14.78 -12.29
C LYS A 722 10.88 14.13 -11.07
N VAL A 723 12.12 13.65 -11.22
CA VAL A 723 12.89 13.00 -10.15
C VAL A 723 12.95 13.88 -8.90
N GLU A 724 13.15 15.20 -9.08
CA GLU A 724 13.22 16.16 -7.98
C GLU A 724 11.92 16.33 -7.18
N ASN A 725 10.78 15.88 -7.71
CA ASN A 725 9.45 16.06 -7.12
C ASN A 725 8.84 14.77 -6.57
N LEU A 726 9.47 13.61 -6.71
CA LEU A 726 8.87 12.31 -6.39
C LEU A 726 8.20 12.25 -5.01
N GLU A 727 8.89 12.76 -3.99
CA GLU A 727 8.36 12.81 -2.62
C GLU A 727 7.21 13.82 -2.48
N ALA A 728 7.33 15.02 -3.07
CA ALA A 728 6.32 16.07 -2.97
C ALA A 728 5.05 15.76 -3.79
N ASP A 729 5.17 14.95 -4.84
CA ASP A 729 4.05 14.54 -5.68
C ASP A 729 3.25 13.39 -5.07
N HIS A 730 3.82 12.67 -4.09
CA HIS A 730 3.21 11.54 -3.39
C HIS A 730 2.64 10.47 -4.33
N TRP A 731 3.48 9.96 -5.23
CA TRP A 731 3.09 8.84 -6.09
C TRP A 731 2.92 7.54 -5.27
N GLY A 732 2.04 6.66 -5.76
CA GLY A 732 1.74 5.39 -5.11
C GLY A 732 0.76 4.56 -5.93
N THR A 733 0.18 3.48 -5.41
CA THR A 733 -0.73 2.63 -6.18
C THR A 733 -2.11 2.44 -5.57
N GLY A 734 -2.33 2.92 -4.33
CA GLY A 734 -3.60 2.72 -3.62
C GLY A 734 -4.83 3.21 -4.40
N GLY A 735 -4.79 4.45 -4.90
CA GLY A 735 -5.83 5.01 -5.75
C GLY A 735 -6.02 4.24 -7.05
N THR A 736 -4.93 3.95 -7.77
CA THR A 736 -4.93 3.18 -9.02
C THR A 736 -5.55 1.79 -8.82
N TYR A 737 -5.24 1.11 -7.72
CA TYR A 737 -5.80 -0.20 -7.40
C TYR A 737 -7.29 -0.12 -7.07
N ILE A 738 -7.69 0.83 -6.21
CA ILE A 738 -9.08 0.94 -5.75
C ILE A 738 -10.01 1.30 -6.91
N PHE A 739 -9.65 2.32 -7.70
CA PHE A 739 -10.53 2.91 -8.71
C PHE A 739 -10.29 2.42 -10.14
N GLY A 740 -9.17 1.74 -10.38
CA GLY A 740 -8.72 1.36 -11.71
C GLY A 740 -8.09 2.55 -12.46
N ASP A 741 -7.11 2.25 -13.29
CA ASP A 741 -6.48 3.15 -14.23
C ASP A 741 -6.18 2.43 -15.57
N PRO A 742 -7.04 2.61 -16.58
CA PRO A 742 -6.83 2.06 -17.92
C PRO A 742 -5.54 2.51 -18.60
N ALA A 743 -4.92 3.61 -18.18
CA ALA A 743 -3.66 4.07 -18.76
C ALA A 743 -2.46 3.23 -18.28
N ILE A 744 -2.59 2.60 -17.11
CA ILE A 744 -1.61 1.63 -16.60
C ILE A 744 -1.94 0.25 -17.14
N GLY A 745 -3.19 -0.17 -16.99
CA GLY A 745 -3.67 -1.48 -17.43
C GLY A 745 -2.88 -2.61 -16.78
N SER A 746 -2.32 -3.49 -17.60
CA SER A 746 -1.79 -4.79 -17.20
C SER A 746 -0.30 -4.98 -17.47
N GLU A 747 0.38 -3.94 -17.94
CA GLU A 747 1.74 -4.03 -18.47
C GLU A 747 2.64 -3.05 -17.74
N VAL A 748 3.76 -3.55 -17.20
CA VAL A 748 4.73 -2.72 -16.46
C VAL A 748 5.28 -1.61 -17.35
N SER A 749 5.42 -1.84 -18.65
CA SER A 749 5.91 -0.82 -19.61
C SER A 749 4.98 0.38 -19.78
N ASN A 750 3.74 0.33 -19.29
CA ASN A 750 2.83 1.48 -19.30
C ASN A 750 3.06 2.43 -18.12
N ILE A 751 3.86 2.01 -17.12
CA ILE A 751 4.19 2.79 -15.94
C ILE A 751 5.38 3.70 -16.25
N ASN A 752 5.35 4.93 -15.73
CA ASN A 752 6.43 5.88 -15.92
C ASN A 752 7.78 5.33 -15.44
N GLY A 753 8.81 5.37 -16.30
CA GLY A 753 10.14 4.84 -16.00
C GLY A 753 10.80 5.45 -14.77
N THR A 754 10.58 6.74 -14.49
CA THR A 754 11.12 7.39 -13.29
C THR A 754 10.58 6.79 -12.00
N ILE A 755 9.34 6.28 -12.00
CA ILE A 755 8.78 5.57 -10.86
C ILE A 755 9.35 4.15 -10.76
N LEU A 756 9.49 3.46 -11.89
CA LEU A 756 10.06 2.11 -11.95
C LEU A 756 11.51 2.07 -11.47
N ASP A 757 12.27 3.14 -11.71
CA ASP A 757 13.66 3.31 -11.32
C ASP A 757 13.86 3.63 -9.83
N ILE A 758 12.79 3.84 -9.05
CA ILE A 758 12.89 4.04 -7.60
C ILE A 758 13.50 2.79 -6.96
N ALA A 759 14.69 2.96 -6.40
CA ALA A 759 15.39 1.93 -5.67
C ALA A 759 14.74 1.68 -4.32
N LEU A 760 14.49 0.41 -4.00
CA LEU A 760 13.96 0.00 -2.71
C LEU A 760 15.14 -0.46 -1.85
N THR A 761 15.75 0.50 -1.16
CA THR A 761 17.05 0.37 -0.50
C THR A 761 17.00 -0.31 0.86
N VAL A 762 15.87 -0.91 1.24
CA VAL A 762 15.68 -1.62 2.52
C VAL A 762 15.33 -3.11 2.28
N PRO A 763 16.27 -3.93 1.79
CA PRO A 763 16.01 -5.34 1.44
C PRO A 763 15.52 -6.20 2.61
N THR A 764 15.78 -5.76 3.85
CA THR A 764 15.35 -6.46 5.07
C THR A 764 13.84 -6.40 5.29
N LEU A 765 13.16 -5.38 4.76
CA LEU A 765 11.70 -5.21 4.89
C LEU A 765 10.97 -5.49 3.58
N ILE A 766 11.58 -5.16 2.44
CA ILE A 766 11.00 -5.36 1.12
C ILE A 766 11.94 -6.27 0.31
N PRO A 767 11.49 -7.44 -0.17
CA PRO A 767 12.37 -8.42 -0.83
C PRO A 767 12.66 -8.08 -2.30
N TYR A 768 12.53 -6.82 -2.71
CA TYR A 768 12.70 -6.34 -4.08
C TYR A 768 13.64 -5.13 -4.09
N ASP A 769 14.48 -5.04 -5.11
CA ASP A 769 15.51 -3.98 -5.20
C ASP A 769 14.98 -2.68 -5.84
N SER A 770 13.83 -2.72 -6.51
CA SER A 770 13.21 -1.58 -7.19
C SER A 770 11.68 -1.73 -7.32
N VAL A 771 11.01 -0.62 -7.65
CA VAL A 771 9.58 -0.64 -7.99
C VAL A 771 9.31 -1.51 -9.24
N ASP A 772 10.19 -1.49 -10.24
CA ASP A 772 10.12 -2.42 -11.39
C ASP A 772 10.10 -3.89 -10.94
N ALA A 773 11.02 -4.28 -10.06
CA ALA A 773 11.08 -5.66 -9.56
C ALA A 773 9.82 -6.05 -8.76
N LEU A 774 9.28 -5.11 -7.97
CA LEU A 774 8.03 -5.29 -7.22
C LEU A 774 6.82 -5.50 -8.15
N PHE A 775 6.73 -4.71 -9.22
CA PHE A 775 5.65 -4.83 -10.20
C PHE A 775 5.74 -6.11 -11.03
N ARG A 776 6.94 -6.48 -11.47
CA ARG A 776 7.17 -7.76 -12.18
C ARG A 776 6.81 -8.96 -11.30
N ALA A 777 7.11 -8.89 -9.99
CA ALA A 777 6.70 -9.91 -9.04
C ALA A 777 5.18 -9.94 -8.77
N SER A 778 4.46 -8.91 -9.22
CA SER A 778 2.99 -8.83 -9.15
C SER A 778 2.32 -9.30 -10.45
N GLU A 779 3.07 -9.65 -11.49
CA GLU A 779 2.50 -10.17 -12.74
C GLU A 779 1.94 -11.60 -12.57
N PRO A 780 0.84 -11.94 -13.27
CA PRO A 780 0.02 -11.02 -14.05
C PRO A 780 -0.84 -10.11 -13.16
N PHE A 781 -0.98 -8.85 -13.55
CA PHE A 781 -1.93 -7.90 -12.96
C PHE A 781 -2.73 -7.19 -14.05
N ASP A 782 -3.88 -6.64 -13.69
CA ASP A 782 -4.63 -5.71 -14.53
C ASP A 782 -5.29 -4.66 -13.64
N LEU A 783 -4.87 -3.41 -13.81
CA LEU A 783 -5.39 -2.25 -13.11
C LEU A 783 -6.41 -1.48 -13.94
N THR A 784 -6.85 -1.98 -15.10
CA THR A 784 -7.84 -1.29 -15.95
C THR A 784 -9.17 -1.06 -15.24
N LYS A 785 -9.59 -2.05 -14.44
CA LYS A 785 -10.86 -2.05 -13.72
C LYS A 785 -10.64 -1.78 -12.23
N PRO A 786 -11.60 -1.15 -11.54
CA PRO A 786 -11.56 -0.96 -10.09
C PRO A 786 -11.61 -2.28 -9.32
N ALA A 787 -10.98 -2.31 -8.14
CA ALA A 787 -11.11 -3.40 -7.18
C ALA A 787 -12.36 -3.31 -6.29
N TYR A 788 -12.97 -2.11 -6.17
CA TYR A 788 -14.10 -1.90 -5.27
C TYR A 788 -15.37 -2.76 -5.50
N PRO A 789 -15.64 -3.39 -6.68
CA PRO A 789 -16.80 -4.28 -6.84
C PRO A 789 -16.83 -5.45 -5.86
N ASP A 790 -15.67 -5.93 -5.39
CA ASP A 790 -15.58 -7.03 -4.45
C ASP A 790 -15.62 -6.58 -2.97
N PHE A 791 -15.46 -5.28 -2.69
CA PHE A 791 -15.33 -4.77 -1.33
C PHE A 791 -16.52 -5.11 -0.41
N PRO A 792 -17.79 -5.04 -0.86
CA PRO A 792 -18.92 -5.45 -0.03
C PRO A 792 -18.84 -6.94 0.40
N PHE A 793 -18.31 -7.81 -0.45
CA PHE A 793 -18.08 -9.23 -0.15
C PHE A 793 -16.87 -9.46 0.76
N PHE A 794 -16.03 -8.45 0.93
CA PHE A 794 -14.96 -8.41 1.94
C PHE A 794 -15.45 -7.84 3.28
N GLY A 795 -16.76 -7.59 3.41
CA GLY A 795 -17.34 -6.96 4.60
C GLY A 795 -17.06 -5.46 4.71
N ILE A 796 -16.56 -4.83 3.63
CA ILE A 796 -16.22 -3.41 3.62
C ILE A 796 -17.48 -2.62 3.28
N PHE A 797 -17.88 -1.75 4.22
CA PHE A 797 -19.02 -0.85 4.03
C PHE A 797 -18.59 0.56 3.61
N THR A 798 -17.36 0.96 3.97
CA THR A 798 -16.80 2.26 3.59
C THR A 798 -15.28 2.23 3.58
N VAL A 799 -14.66 3.08 2.76
CA VAL A 799 -13.21 3.33 2.75
C VAL A 799 -12.94 4.79 3.09
N LEU A 800 -12.06 5.05 4.07
CA LEU A 800 -11.66 6.41 4.44
C LEU A 800 -10.25 6.72 3.92
N LEU A 801 -10.17 7.69 3.02
CA LEU A 801 -8.99 8.00 2.21
C LEU A 801 -8.19 9.18 2.76
N GLY A 802 -6.88 9.11 2.57
CA GLY A 802 -5.93 10.14 2.96
C GLY A 802 -5.49 10.03 4.41
N GLY A 803 -4.58 10.93 4.78
CA GLY A 803 -3.84 10.87 6.03
C GLY A 803 -3.09 12.17 6.30
N GLY A 804 -2.45 12.30 7.47
CA GLY A 804 -1.84 13.57 7.91
C GLY A 804 -0.79 14.10 6.93
N SER A 805 -0.09 13.18 6.27
CA SER A 805 0.86 13.46 5.19
C SER A 805 0.70 12.45 4.04
N THR A 806 -0.54 12.14 3.70
CA THR A 806 -0.89 11.13 2.69
C THR A 806 -1.94 11.66 1.73
N THR A 807 -1.82 11.30 0.46
CA THR A 807 -2.79 11.73 -0.54
C THR A 807 -4.17 11.12 -0.30
N GLY A 808 -5.20 11.96 -0.36
CA GLY A 808 -6.60 11.57 -0.25
C GLY A 808 -7.45 12.36 -1.25
N VAL A 809 -8.57 12.89 -0.77
CA VAL A 809 -9.45 13.79 -1.55
C VAL A 809 -8.97 15.23 -1.53
N VAL A 810 -8.40 15.68 -0.42
CA VAL A 810 -7.92 17.07 -0.26
C VAL A 810 -6.70 17.31 -1.14
N THR A 811 -6.67 18.44 -1.87
CA THR A 811 -5.56 18.73 -2.80
C THR A 811 -4.35 19.39 -2.13
N GLY A 812 -4.36 19.46 -0.79
CA GLY A 812 -3.27 20.07 -0.01
C GLY A 812 -2.06 19.17 0.19
N ILE A 813 -2.17 17.88 -0.14
CA ILE A 813 -1.12 16.87 0.00
C ILE A 813 -1.02 16.10 -1.32
N GLY A 814 0.19 16.03 -1.87
CA GLY A 814 0.45 15.33 -3.12
C GLY A 814 -0.21 15.94 -4.36
N SER A 815 0.03 15.30 -5.50
CA SER A 815 -0.45 15.76 -6.82
C SER A 815 -1.78 15.13 -7.24
N THR A 816 -2.24 14.08 -6.55
CA THR A 816 -3.25 13.16 -7.08
C THR A 816 -4.68 13.41 -6.59
N GLY A 817 -4.88 14.34 -5.64
CA GLY A 817 -6.20 14.59 -5.04
C GLY A 817 -7.32 14.92 -6.04
N VAL A 818 -7.04 15.69 -7.09
CA VAL A 818 -8.03 16.01 -8.14
C VAL A 818 -8.46 14.77 -8.93
N TRP A 819 -7.52 13.86 -9.20
CA TRP A 819 -7.83 12.59 -9.87
C TRP A 819 -8.72 11.73 -8.97
N THR A 820 -8.38 11.61 -7.69
CA THR A 820 -9.17 10.88 -6.70
C THR A 820 -10.60 11.44 -6.58
N GLN A 821 -10.75 12.77 -6.54
CA GLN A 821 -12.06 13.42 -6.55
C GLN A 821 -12.90 13.00 -7.77
N GLN A 822 -12.31 12.97 -8.96
CA GLN A 822 -13.01 12.58 -10.18
C GLN A 822 -13.44 11.12 -10.17
N GLN A 823 -12.59 10.21 -9.65
CA GLN A 823 -12.93 8.79 -9.56
C GLN A 823 -14.09 8.54 -8.60
N ILE A 824 -14.06 9.14 -7.40
CA ILE A 824 -15.16 9.00 -6.44
C ILE A 824 -16.44 9.64 -6.99
N SER A 825 -16.33 10.83 -7.59
CA SER A 825 -17.50 11.53 -8.14
C SER A 825 -18.17 10.72 -9.25
N LYS A 826 -17.39 10.04 -10.10
CA LYS A 826 -17.88 9.10 -11.13
C LYS A 826 -18.49 7.85 -10.51
N TYR A 827 -17.87 7.27 -9.48
CA TYR A 827 -18.44 6.14 -8.75
C TYR A 827 -19.82 6.48 -8.17
N MET A 828 -19.96 7.69 -7.62
CA MET A 828 -21.20 8.17 -7.01
C MET A 828 -22.35 8.41 -8.00
N ASP A 829 -22.15 8.23 -9.31
CA ASP A 829 -23.24 8.22 -10.29
C ASP A 829 -24.06 6.92 -10.25
N ASP A 830 -23.44 5.81 -9.86
CA ASP A 830 -24.08 4.49 -9.71
C ASP A 830 -23.35 3.68 -8.61
N PRO A 831 -23.49 4.07 -7.32
CA PRO A 831 -22.79 3.41 -6.23
C PRO A 831 -23.33 1.99 -6.00
N ILE A 832 -22.48 1.09 -5.51
CA ILE A 832 -22.85 -0.29 -5.21
C ILE A 832 -23.75 -0.33 -3.98
N SER A 833 -25.05 -0.47 -4.22
CA SER A 833 -26.07 -0.64 -3.17
C SER A 833 -25.87 -1.96 -2.42
N PHE A 834 -26.21 -1.96 -1.13
CA PHE A 834 -26.25 -3.18 -0.31
C PHE A 834 -27.62 -3.89 -0.35
N ASP A 835 -28.58 -3.45 -1.16
CA ASP A 835 -29.92 -4.04 -1.17
C ASP A 835 -29.96 -5.43 -1.82
N SER A 836 -29.27 -5.62 -2.95
CA SER A 836 -29.19 -6.92 -3.64
C SER A 836 -27.97 -6.96 -4.57
N VAL A 837 -26.98 -7.80 -4.24
CA VAL A 837 -25.75 -8.02 -5.03
C VAL A 837 -25.46 -9.53 -5.06
N HIS A 838 -25.26 -10.10 -6.25
CA HIS A 838 -25.09 -11.53 -6.48
C HIS A 838 -23.75 -11.87 -7.14
#